data_AF-A0A928YXY9-F1
#
_entry.id   AF-A0A928YXY9-F1
#
_cell.length_a   1.000
_cell.length_b   1.000
_cell.length_c   1.000
_cell.angle_alpha   90.00
_cell.angle_beta   90.00
_cell.angle_gamma   90.00
#
_symmetry.space_group_name_H-M   'P 1'
#
loop_
_entity.id
_entity.type
_entity.pdbx_description
1 polymer ?
#
loop_
_entity_poly.entity_id
_entity_poly.type
_entity_poly.pdbx_seq_one_letter_code
_entity_poly.pdbx_strand_id
1 'polypeptide(L)'
;MSVEHKEALIRAFHSSLLEGENYARINQARKQAEAILGQSILPGSPLTKVVDEAMEAAVVRVAPLLIRQCTTTHQAYERLVELLDRQPTLGVRSSTSVLQQAYSTPIPIAYLAATIAGITSETTVYEPTAGNGALLITVNPVNAIANELNHDRFAELQHRGYAQLTQYDATRYHPQKQVDVMICNPPFGPVQDGNGKIRRFELPGNRRGTRQVDHAIAFKALEAIKDDGRAVLILGGKLGDDGDLRSNRYNSIESRGFFFSLYQHYNVTQHFSIWGNLYRKQGAGFPIDVIVIEGRGQSQRDLPAAEVPTIYKSFDALKELLPNERIQQRRLQPLLTDLETPGSRRSNPISGQAAGRNTSINLARLPTLNDAENSVDDSSLVGGERRGSDPNSPPPQPSAPSAINAGTSDTVRRRSDAGTRTPMVVDAGMGGNLRPTQRSPSNQVPNSQRTDVSVSDRSSFSRDPTNVDAGTRRNHTRELAIPVDLPNERIISSSDTTQKTQIMAISDFEHPAPTDAPLNVAYLPRSQGKSPGTLIPSNMATAAQTALDKLERAVGDVDEYVQQRMGYESKEELWKYLYAEQIDANALAFWQRDRDKVFLNGDQTGNGKGRFCASQIVDAINQGYIPIFITQKSTLYVSMLADLQDIGKPGVNIFATDNNLRLDLPNGSKLRTGNPAEQEAQMQRIMQQGICAYHAIFTTYSQLQTIDSGKEPFRRNFLREIAPNAIFIFDEAHEAGGSTGEKGWTSSSDAPNRAEFARELIDLSAGAVFASAT
;
A
#
# COMPACT_ATOMS: atom_id res chain seq x y z
N MET A 1 14.41 7.32 -33.14
CA MET A 1 14.59 6.23 -34.13
C MET A 1 13.29 6.12 -34.92
N SER A 2 13.28 5.71 -36.19
CA SER A 2 12.01 5.58 -36.92
C SER A 2 11.24 4.32 -36.51
N VAL A 3 9.93 4.32 -36.76
CA VAL A 3 9.04 3.20 -36.43
C VAL A 3 9.47 1.93 -37.18
N GLU A 4 9.92 2.04 -38.44
CA GLU A 4 10.32 0.88 -39.23
C GLU A 4 11.49 0.11 -38.61
N HIS A 5 12.43 0.82 -37.96
CA HIS A 5 13.55 0.20 -37.26
C HIS A 5 13.09 -0.54 -35.99
N LYS A 6 12.10 -0.02 -35.24
CA LYS A 6 11.55 -0.73 -34.06
C LYS A 6 10.84 -2.00 -34.52
N GLU A 7 10.03 -1.90 -35.57
CA GLU A 7 9.32 -3.04 -36.16
C GLU A 7 10.27 -4.05 -36.85
N ALA A 8 11.43 -3.63 -37.34
CA ALA A 8 12.48 -4.54 -37.82
C ALA A 8 13.10 -5.35 -36.67
N LEU A 9 13.43 -4.71 -35.55
CA LEU A 9 13.93 -5.41 -34.34
C LEU A 9 12.90 -6.39 -33.79
N ILE A 10 11.64 -5.96 -33.65
CA ILE A 10 10.57 -6.80 -33.11
C ILE A 10 10.36 -8.04 -33.98
N ARG A 11 10.32 -7.89 -35.31
CA ARG A 11 10.18 -9.03 -36.24
C ARG A 11 11.36 -10.00 -36.15
N ALA A 12 12.60 -9.50 -36.05
CA ALA A 12 13.77 -10.36 -35.93
C ALA A 12 13.78 -11.16 -34.62
N PHE A 13 13.55 -10.52 -33.47
CA PHE A 13 13.44 -11.21 -32.18
C PHE A 13 12.26 -12.19 -32.16
N HIS A 14 11.12 -11.84 -32.77
CA HIS A 14 9.95 -12.70 -32.88
C HIS A 14 10.25 -13.99 -33.67
N SER A 15 10.91 -13.90 -34.83
CA SER A 15 11.32 -15.09 -35.59
C SER A 15 12.29 -15.97 -34.81
N SER A 16 13.35 -15.39 -34.25
CA SER A 16 14.33 -16.16 -33.45
C SER A 16 13.68 -16.85 -32.23
N LEU A 17 12.76 -16.18 -31.53
CA LEU A 17 12.03 -16.77 -30.40
C LEU A 17 11.04 -17.88 -30.83
N LEU A 18 10.55 -17.88 -32.07
CA LEU A 18 9.78 -19.01 -32.64
C LEU A 18 10.68 -20.17 -33.08
N GLU A 19 11.85 -19.87 -33.65
CA GLU A 19 12.86 -20.84 -34.10
C GLU A 19 13.52 -21.59 -32.93
N GLY A 20 13.47 -21.02 -31.72
CA GLY A 20 13.89 -21.67 -30.47
C GLY A 20 15.02 -20.94 -29.72
N GLU A 21 15.52 -19.83 -30.27
CA GLU A 21 16.70 -19.12 -29.74
C GLU A 21 16.58 -18.70 -28.27
N ASN A 22 17.72 -18.66 -27.59
CA ASN A 22 17.82 -18.40 -26.16
C ASN A 22 18.76 -17.23 -25.84
N TYR A 23 18.17 -16.11 -25.44
CA TYR A 23 18.87 -14.88 -25.05
C TYR A 23 19.21 -14.90 -23.55
N ALA A 24 20.03 -15.85 -23.13
CA ALA A 24 20.51 -15.98 -21.75
C ALA A 24 21.15 -14.68 -21.19
N ARG A 25 21.63 -13.77 -22.04
CA ARG A 25 22.14 -12.44 -21.68
C ARG A 25 21.68 -11.37 -22.68
N ILE A 26 21.33 -10.18 -22.18
CA ILE A 26 20.86 -9.04 -23.00
C ILE A 26 21.86 -8.62 -24.11
N ASN A 27 23.16 -8.91 -23.94
CA ASN A 27 24.17 -8.64 -24.95
C ASN A 27 23.99 -9.46 -26.24
N GLN A 28 23.32 -10.63 -26.19
CA GLN A 28 22.97 -11.39 -27.40
C GLN A 28 21.91 -10.64 -28.23
N ALA A 29 20.85 -10.17 -27.58
CA ALA A 29 19.80 -9.38 -28.21
C ALA A 29 20.35 -8.05 -28.75
N ARG A 30 21.24 -7.39 -28.01
CA ARG A 30 21.94 -6.18 -28.47
C ARG A 30 22.80 -6.46 -29.71
N LYS A 31 23.61 -7.52 -29.73
CA LYS A 31 24.44 -7.87 -30.91
C LYS A 31 23.60 -8.14 -32.17
N GLN A 32 22.44 -8.79 -32.03
CA GLN A 32 21.50 -8.97 -33.15
C GLN A 32 20.90 -7.63 -33.59
N ALA A 33 20.53 -6.76 -32.65
CA ALA A 33 20.04 -5.42 -32.95
C ALA A 33 21.11 -4.51 -33.60
N GLU A 34 22.39 -4.61 -33.21
CA GLU A 34 23.50 -3.91 -33.87
C GLU A 34 23.61 -4.31 -35.35
N ALA A 35 23.48 -5.61 -35.66
CA ALA A 35 23.50 -6.11 -37.02
C ALA A 35 22.28 -5.67 -37.86
N ILE A 36 21.12 -5.45 -37.24
CA ILE A 36 19.90 -4.97 -37.91
C ILE A 36 19.92 -3.45 -38.12
N LEU A 37 20.43 -2.69 -37.15
CA LEU A 37 20.45 -1.22 -37.18
C LEU A 37 21.70 -0.62 -37.86
N GLY A 38 22.73 -1.42 -38.14
CA GLY A 38 23.99 -0.96 -38.73
C GLY A 38 24.83 -0.04 -37.84
N GLN A 39 24.56 0.00 -36.53
CA GLN A 39 25.20 0.88 -35.56
C GLN A 39 25.38 0.17 -34.21
N SER A 40 26.42 0.53 -33.45
CA SER A 40 26.67 -0.09 -32.13
C SER A 40 25.73 0.43 -31.04
N ILE A 41 25.32 -0.46 -30.14
CA ILE A 41 24.34 -0.19 -29.08
C ILE A 41 25.07 -0.13 -27.73
N LEU A 42 25.71 1.01 -27.51
CA LEU A 42 26.49 1.27 -26.30
C LEU A 42 25.61 1.19 -25.03
N PRO A 43 26.10 0.59 -23.92
CA PRO A 43 25.39 0.57 -22.64
C PRO A 43 24.95 1.97 -22.19
N GLY A 44 23.73 2.10 -21.67
CA GLY A 44 23.15 3.37 -21.22
C GLY A 44 22.65 4.30 -22.34
N SER A 45 22.91 3.99 -23.63
CA SER A 45 22.33 4.75 -24.74
C SER A 45 20.81 4.53 -24.85
N PRO A 46 20.03 5.49 -25.39
CA PRO A 46 18.59 5.32 -25.60
C PRO A 46 18.22 4.08 -26.44
N LEU A 47 19.10 3.65 -27.36
CA LEU A 47 18.92 2.43 -28.14
C LEU A 47 18.86 1.17 -27.26
N THR A 48 19.48 1.15 -26.08
CA THR A 48 19.36 0.01 -25.16
C THR A 48 17.93 -0.17 -24.65
N LYS A 49 17.19 0.92 -24.38
CA LYS A 49 15.78 0.84 -23.98
C LYS A 49 14.88 0.37 -25.13
N VAL A 50 15.18 0.82 -26.35
CA VAL A 50 14.50 0.38 -27.57
C VAL A 50 14.68 -1.12 -27.81
N VAL A 51 15.88 -1.68 -27.57
CA VAL A 51 16.12 -3.14 -27.65
C VAL A 51 15.35 -3.90 -26.57
N ASP A 52 15.37 -3.42 -25.32
CA ASP A 52 14.62 -4.04 -24.24
C ASP A 52 13.09 -4.06 -24.57
N GLU A 53 12.53 -2.95 -25.05
CA GLU A 53 11.12 -2.88 -25.50
C GLU A 53 10.81 -3.76 -26.71
N ALA A 54 11.69 -3.80 -27.72
CA ALA A 54 11.48 -4.61 -28.92
C ALA A 54 11.51 -6.12 -28.60
N MET A 55 12.34 -6.54 -27.64
CA MET A 55 12.37 -7.91 -27.13
C MET A 55 11.09 -8.26 -26.37
N GLU A 56 10.59 -7.35 -25.52
CA GLU A 56 9.31 -7.54 -24.82
C GLU A 56 8.13 -7.66 -25.80
N ALA A 57 8.03 -6.74 -26.76
CA ALA A 57 6.99 -6.76 -27.78
C ALA A 57 7.04 -8.03 -28.65
N ALA A 58 8.24 -8.53 -28.97
CA ALA A 58 8.42 -9.81 -29.64
C ALA A 58 7.90 -10.98 -28.79
N VAL A 59 8.25 -11.03 -27.50
CA VAL A 59 7.76 -12.04 -26.55
C VAL A 59 6.22 -12.01 -26.44
N VAL A 60 5.59 -10.83 -26.38
CA VAL A 60 4.12 -10.69 -26.39
C VAL A 60 3.51 -11.19 -27.71
N ARG A 61 4.17 -10.97 -28.85
CA ARG A 61 3.71 -11.45 -30.17
C ARG A 61 3.85 -12.97 -30.35
N VAL A 62 4.88 -13.60 -29.77
CA VAL A 62 5.09 -15.06 -29.81
C VAL A 62 4.09 -15.82 -28.94
N ALA A 63 3.72 -15.28 -27.77
CA ALA A 63 2.88 -15.97 -26.79
C ALA A 63 1.54 -16.53 -27.34
N PRO A 64 0.71 -15.76 -28.08
CA PRO A 64 -0.52 -16.28 -28.71
C PRO A 64 -0.30 -17.44 -29.69
N LEU A 65 0.88 -17.51 -30.35
CA LEU A 65 1.20 -18.57 -31.30
C LEU A 65 1.53 -19.88 -30.56
N LEU A 66 2.24 -19.81 -29.43
CA LEU A 66 2.50 -20.98 -28.57
C LEU A 66 1.21 -21.49 -27.92
N ILE A 67 0.36 -20.59 -27.40
CA ILE A 67 -0.94 -20.95 -26.80
C ILE A 67 -1.81 -21.72 -27.81
N ARG A 68 -1.84 -21.29 -29.09
CA ARG A 68 -2.58 -21.96 -30.18
C ARG A 68 -2.05 -23.35 -30.53
N GLN A 69 -0.81 -23.69 -30.20
CA GLN A 69 -0.23 -25.03 -30.38
C GLN A 69 -0.57 -25.97 -29.20
N CYS A 70 -1.02 -25.43 -28.08
CA CYS A 70 -1.25 -26.19 -26.86
C CYS A 70 -2.68 -26.78 -26.78
N THR A 71 -2.78 -27.90 -26.07
CA THR A 71 -4.03 -28.65 -25.88
C THR A 71 -4.72 -28.32 -24.56
N THR A 72 -3.95 -28.07 -23.48
CA THR A 72 -4.47 -27.65 -22.18
C THR A 72 -3.85 -26.35 -21.69
N THR A 73 -4.51 -25.73 -20.73
CA THR A 73 -4.07 -24.53 -20.00
C THR A 73 -2.72 -24.71 -19.30
N HIS A 74 -2.48 -25.87 -18.68
CA HIS A 74 -1.19 -26.19 -18.04
C HIS A 74 -0.08 -26.28 -19.09
N GLN A 75 -0.31 -26.99 -20.20
CA GLN A 75 0.66 -27.08 -21.30
C GLN A 75 0.99 -25.70 -21.89
N ALA A 76 -0.02 -24.84 -22.06
CA ALA A 76 0.19 -23.47 -22.50
C ALA A 76 1.04 -22.69 -21.50
N TYR A 77 0.69 -22.72 -20.21
CA TYR A 77 1.44 -22.04 -19.16
C TYR A 77 2.91 -22.47 -19.10
N GLU A 78 3.19 -23.78 -19.16
CA GLU A 78 4.56 -24.33 -19.21
C GLU A 78 5.35 -23.80 -20.42
N ARG A 79 4.75 -23.81 -21.62
CA ARG A 79 5.36 -23.27 -22.85
C ARG A 79 5.58 -21.76 -22.81
N LEU A 80 4.84 -21.03 -21.98
CA LEU A 80 5.06 -19.60 -21.73
C LEU A 80 6.15 -19.35 -20.66
N VAL A 81 6.35 -20.27 -19.70
CA VAL A 81 7.53 -20.25 -18.82
C VAL A 81 8.79 -20.52 -19.65
N GLU A 82 8.78 -21.51 -20.55
CA GLU A 82 9.88 -21.74 -21.52
C GLU A 82 10.18 -20.52 -22.42
N LEU A 83 9.17 -19.73 -22.78
CA LEU A 83 9.35 -18.48 -23.54
C LEU A 83 10.00 -17.40 -22.67
N LEU A 84 9.52 -17.22 -21.43
CA LEU A 84 10.11 -16.30 -20.48
C LEU A 84 11.56 -16.70 -20.12
N ASP A 85 11.87 -17.99 -20.04
CA ASP A 85 13.22 -18.47 -19.75
C ASP A 85 14.22 -18.23 -20.88
N ARG A 86 13.75 -18.09 -22.12
CA ARG A 86 14.54 -17.66 -23.29
C ARG A 86 14.64 -16.14 -23.47
N GLN A 87 13.84 -15.35 -22.76
CA GLN A 87 13.95 -13.88 -22.71
C GLN A 87 15.18 -13.44 -21.88
N PRO A 88 15.92 -12.38 -22.26
CA PRO A 88 16.95 -11.80 -21.39
C PRO A 88 16.31 -11.00 -20.24
N THR A 89 17.10 -10.66 -19.23
CA THR A 89 16.68 -9.66 -18.22
C THR A 89 16.62 -8.27 -18.85
N LEU A 90 15.41 -7.72 -18.92
CA LEU A 90 15.10 -6.38 -19.44
C LEU A 90 15.28 -5.36 -18.30
N GLY A 91 16.53 -5.00 -18.06
CA GLY A 91 16.95 -4.17 -16.94
C GLY A 91 17.05 -2.67 -17.23
N VAL A 92 16.82 -2.21 -18.47
CA VAL A 92 17.07 -0.80 -18.83
C VAL A 92 16.00 0.13 -18.25
N ARG A 93 16.43 0.83 -17.21
CA ARG A 93 15.70 1.89 -16.51
C ARG A 93 15.91 3.23 -17.19
N SER A 94 14.88 3.74 -17.87
CA SER A 94 14.81 5.18 -18.21
C SER A 94 14.39 5.98 -16.98
N SER A 95 14.67 7.30 -16.97
CA SER A 95 14.14 8.22 -15.96
C SER A 95 12.61 8.13 -15.85
N THR A 96 11.91 8.02 -16.98
CA THR A 96 10.45 7.86 -17.05
C THR A 96 9.97 6.55 -16.42
N SER A 97 10.56 5.39 -16.75
CA SER A 97 10.15 4.10 -16.16
C SER A 97 10.44 4.01 -14.66
N VAL A 98 11.49 4.68 -14.17
CA VAL A 98 11.79 4.76 -12.73
C VAL A 98 10.80 5.67 -12.00
N LEU A 99 10.50 6.86 -12.54
CA LEU A 99 9.52 7.79 -11.97
C LEU A 99 8.09 7.26 -11.98
N GLN A 100 7.76 6.31 -12.86
CA GLN A 100 6.42 5.74 -13.03
C GLN A 100 6.29 4.30 -12.48
N GLN A 101 7.38 3.69 -12.00
CA GLN A 101 7.46 2.26 -11.60
C GLN A 101 6.79 1.29 -12.61
N ALA A 102 6.81 1.65 -13.89
CA ALA A 102 6.04 1.00 -14.94
C ALA A 102 6.79 -0.22 -15.48
N TYR A 103 6.63 -1.36 -14.79
CA TYR A 103 7.26 -2.64 -15.13
C TYR A 103 6.31 -3.56 -15.89
N SER A 104 6.86 -4.30 -16.84
CA SER A 104 6.11 -5.16 -17.75
C SER A 104 5.72 -6.48 -17.11
N THR A 105 4.53 -7.00 -17.45
CA THR A 105 4.01 -8.25 -16.88
C THR A 105 4.72 -9.48 -17.48
N PRO A 106 5.33 -10.39 -16.69
CA PRO A 106 5.82 -11.66 -17.19
C PRO A 106 4.69 -12.47 -17.83
N ILE A 107 4.91 -12.99 -19.04
CA ILE A 107 3.89 -13.69 -19.83
C ILE A 107 3.17 -14.84 -19.09
N PRO A 108 3.84 -15.71 -18.29
CA PRO A 108 3.13 -16.72 -17.49
C PRO A 108 2.13 -16.12 -16.50
N ILE A 109 2.48 -14.98 -15.88
CA ILE A 109 1.61 -14.28 -14.92
C ILE A 109 0.46 -13.57 -15.65
N ALA A 110 0.72 -13.02 -16.85
CA ALA A 110 -0.32 -12.46 -17.68
C ALA A 110 -1.34 -13.52 -18.15
N TYR A 111 -0.86 -14.71 -18.54
CA TYR A 111 -1.69 -15.85 -18.89
C TYR A 111 -2.47 -16.40 -17.69
N LEU A 112 -1.83 -16.48 -16.52
CA LEU A 112 -2.47 -16.84 -15.24
C LEU A 112 -3.65 -15.91 -14.94
N ALA A 113 -3.39 -14.60 -14.92
CA ALA A 113 -4.40 -13.59 -14.64
C ALA A 113 -5.56 -13.63 -15.65
N ALA A 114 -5.26 -13.75 -16.95
CA ALA A 114 -6.28 -13.84 -17.99
C ALA A 114 -7.13 -15.13 -17.92
N THR A 115 -6.52 -16.25 -17.54
CA THR A 115 -7.24 -17.53 -17.38
C THR A 115 -8.12 -17.52 -16.14
N ILE A 116 -7.61 -17.04 -15.00
CA ILE A 116 -8.40 -16.87 -13.77
C ILE A 116 -9.55 -15.87 -13.99
N ALA A 117 -9.32 -14.80 -14.77
CA ALA A 117 -10.35 -13.85 -15.20
C ALA A 117 -11.43 -14.46 -16.12
N GLY A 118 -11.25 -15.69 -16.61
CA GLY A 118 -12.24 -16.39 -17.44
C GLY A 118 -12.36 -15.82 -18.85
N ILE A 119 -11.26 -15.27 -19.38
CA ILE A 119 -11.24 -14.69 -20.72
C ILE A 119 -11.36 -15.79 -21.79
N THR A 120 -12.36 -15.66 -22.64
CA THR A 120 -12.63 -16.52 -23.81
C THR A 120 -12.53 -15.72 -25.11
N SER A 121 -12.68 -16.38 -26.26
CA SER A 121 -12.77 -15.70 -27.56
C SER A 121 -14.02 -14.83 -27.75
N GLU A 122 -15.04 -14.99 -26.89
CA GLU A 122 -16.32 -14.25 -26.94
C GLU A 122 -16.41 -13.15 -25.88
N THR A 123 -15.58 -13.20 -24.83
CA THR A 123 -15.52 -12.23 -23.74
C THR A 123 -15.08 -10.85 -24.24
N THR A 124 -15.80 -9.78 -23.87
CA THR A 124 -15.33 -8.39 -24.01
C THR A 124 -14.46 -7.98 -22.83
N VAL A 125 -13.31 -7.36 -23.13
CA VAL A 125 -12.25 -7.11 -22.14
C VAL A 125 -11.83 -5.64 -22.16
N TYR A 126 -11.63 -5.04 -20.98
CA TYR A 126 -10.94 -3.76 -20.84
C TYR A 126 -9.58 -3.93 -20.15
N GLU A 127 -8.54 -3.30 -20.69
CA GLU A 127 -7.24 -3.11 -20.04
C GLU A 127 -6.90 -1.59 -20.06
N PRO A 128 -6.66 -0.93 -18.91
CA PRO A 128 -6.50 0.52 -18.79
C PRO A 128 -5.08 1.08 -19.01
N THR A 129 -4.08 0.20 -19.08
CA THR A 129 -2.63 0.44 -18.92
C THR A 129 -1.78 -0.53 -19.78
N ALA A 130 -2.13 -0.71 -21.05
CA ALA A 130 -1.90 -1.96 -21.79
C ALA A 130 -0.44 -2.34 -22.04
N GLY A 131 0.51 -1.41 -21.92
CA GLY A 131 1.91 -1.66 -22.19
C GLY A 131 2.11 -2.12 -23.62
N ASN A 132 2.77 -3.28 -23.81
CA ASN A 132 2.92 -3.91 -25.11
C ASN A 132 1.83 -4.98 -25.40
N GLY A 133 0.76 -5.03 -24.60
CA GLY A 133 -0.40 -5.91 -24.77
C GLY A 133 -0.32 -7.24 -24.00
N ALA A 134 0.56 -7.38 -23.01
CA ALA A 134 0.84 -8.65 -22.33
C ALA A 134 -0.40 -9.31 -21.69
N LEU A 135 -1.30 -8.54 -21.07
CA LEU A 135 -2.55 -9.04 -20.47
C LEU A 135 -3.63 -9.40 -21.50
N LEU A 136 -3.42 -9.09 -22.78
CA LEU A 136 -4.38 -9.31 -23.87
C LEU A 136 -4.03 -10.52 -24.77
N ILE A 137 -3.00 -11.30 -24.42
CA ILE A 137 -2.49 -12.42 -25.25
C ILE A 137 -3.47 -13.57 -25.51
N THR A 138 -4.51 -13.73 -24.68
CA THR A 138 -5.59 -14.71 -24.88
C THR A 138 -6.85 -14.10 -25.50
N VAL A 139 -6.93 -12.77 -25.59
CA VAL A 139 -8.14 -12.04 -26.00
C VAL A 139 -8.24 -12.00 -27.52
N ASN A 140 -9.45 -12.16 -28.05
CA ASN A 140 -9.73 -11.84 -29.45
C ASN A 140 -9.73 -10.31 -29.63
N PRO A 141 -8.81 -9.70 -30.42
CA PRO A 141 -8.62 -8.24 -30.40
C PRO A 141 -9.89 -7.43 -30.67
N VAL A 142 -10.78 -7.89 -31.54
CA VAL A 142 -12.06 -7.22 -31.86
C VAL A 142 -13.06 -7.15 -30.68
N ASN A 143 -12.75 -7.79 -29.55
CA ASN A 143 -13.48 -7.72 -28.28
C ASN A 143 -12.72 -6.96 -27.18
N ALA A 144 -11.46 -6.57 -27.42
CA ALA A 144 -10.62 -5.86 -26.46
C ALA A 144 -10.72 -4.34 -26.61
N ILE A 145 -10.89 -3.65 -25.50
CA ILE A 145 -10.66 -2.21 -25.33
C ILE A 145 -9.32 -2.05 -24.60
N ALA A 146 -8.42 -1.26 -25.15
CA ALA A 146 -7.10 -1.00 -24.57
C ALA A 146 -6.87 0.50 -24.38
N ASN A 147 -6.21 0.89 -23.30
CA ASN A 147 -5.71 2.25 -23.10
C ASN A 147 -4.21 2.22 -22.78
N GLU A 148 -3.41 3.02 -23.46
CA GLU A 148 -1.96 3.07 -23.27
C GLU A 148 -1.45 4.50 -23.41
N LEU A 149 -0.78 5.01 -22.36
CA LEU A 149 -0.39 6.41 -22.26
C LEU A 149 0.92 6.74 -23.01
N ASN A 150 1.84 5.80 -23.14
CA ASN A 150 3.09 5.99 -23.87
C ASN A 150 2.85 5.93 -25.39
N HIS A 151 3.32 6.95 -26.12
CA HIS A 151 3.07 7.09 -27.56
C HIS A 151 3.72 5.97 -28.41
N ASP A 152 4.95 5.55 -28.08
CA ASP A 152 5.67 4.51 -28.82
C ASP A 152 5.08 3.11 -28.60
N ARG A 153 4.44 2.87 -27.45
CA ARG A 153 3.67 1.64 -27.17
C ARG A 153 2.30 1.70 -27.83
N PHE A 154 1.57 2.81 -27.67
CA PHE A 154 0.29 3.06 -28.34
C PHE A 154 0.38 2.85 -29.86
N ALA A 155 1.41 3.41 -30.52
CA ALA A 155 1.64 3.24 -31.95
C ALA A 155 1.82 1.77 -32.37
N GLU A 156 2.47 0.95 -31.54
CA GLU A 156 2.58 -0.49 -31.81
C GLU A 156 1.25 -1.24 -31.62
N LEU A 157 0.45 -0.80 -30.64
CA LEU A 157 -0.88 -1.36 -30.36
C LEU A 157 -1.91 -1.04 -31.45
N GLN A 158 -1.77 0.06 -32.20
CA GLN A 158 -2.69 0.46 -33.28
C GLN A 158 -2.89 -0.64 -34.34
N HIS A 159 -1.85 -1.45 -34.62
CA HIS A 159 -1.89 -2.50 -35.64
C HIS A 159 -2.43 -3.84 -35.12
N ARG A 160 -2.85 -3.95 -33.86
CA ARG A 160 -3.32 -5.21 -33.25
C ARG A 160 -4.80 -5.52 -33.50
N GLY A 161 -5.57 -4.59 -34.08
CA GLY A 161 -6.99 -4.79 -34.41
C GLY A 161 -7.92 -4.75 -33.20
N TYR A 162 -7.58 -3.97 -32.17
CA TYR A 162 -8.42 -3.78 -30.99
C TYR A 162 -9.75 -3.08 -31.30
N ALA A 163 -10.82 -3.45 -30.60
CA ALA A 163 -12.15 -2.86 -30.75
C ALA A 163 -12.15 -1.34 -30.50
N GLN A 164 -11.31 -0.92 -29.55
CA GLN A 164 -11.00 0.47 -29.26
C GLN A 164 -9.60 0.54 -28.64
N LEU A 165 -8.79 1.51 -29.07
CA LEU A 165 -7.49 1.82 -28.48
C LEU A 165 -7.44 3.32 -28.16
N THR A 166 -7.05 3.70 -26.94
CA THR A 166 -7.01 5.10 -26.48
C THR A 166 -5.69 5.47 -25.79
N GLN A 167 -5.42 6.78 -25.71
CA GLN A 167 -4.23 7.37 -25.06
C GLN A 167 -4.66 8.41 -24.02
N TYR A 168 -5.43 7.98 -23.01
CA TYR A 168 -5.95 8.83 -21.94
C TYR A 168 -5.30 8.54 -20.58
N ASP A 169 -5.38 9.51 -19.67
CA ASP A 169 -4.98 9.35 -18.27
C ASP A 169 -5.94 8.38 -17.57
N ALA A 170 -5.45 7.17 -17.30
CA ALA A 170 -6.21 6.08 -16.68
C ALA A 170 -6.68 6.39 -15.24
N THR A 171 -6.14 7.43 -14.58
CA THR A 171 -6.67 7.91 -13.28
C THR A 171 -8.00 8.66 -13.43
N ARG A 172 -8.40 8.97 -14.67
CA ARG A 172 -9.60 9.76 -15.00
C ARG A 172 -10.49 9.13 -16.07
N TYR A 173 -9.97 8.16 -16.84
CA TYR A 173 -10.65 7.56 -17.98
C TYR A 173 -11.03 6.10 -17.77
N HIS A 174 -12.23 5.75 -18.23
CA HIS A 174 -12.68 4.40 -18.54
C HIS A 174 -13.57 4.45 -19.80
N PRO A 175 -13.75 3.35 -20.55
CA PRO A 175 -14.66 3.32 -21.68
C PRO A 175 -16.12 3.46 -21.23
N GLN A 176 -16.94 4.09 -22.08
CA GLN A 176 -18.39 4.22 -21.86
C GLN A 176 -19.16 2.92 -22.11
N LYS A 177 -18.57 1.97 -22.84
CA LYS A 177 -19.13 0.63 -23.04
C LYS A 177 -18.67 -0.27 -21.90
N GLN A 178 -19.62 -0.86 -21.17
CA GLN A 178 -19.32 -1.89 -20.16
C GLN A 178 -18.75 -3.17 -20.80
N VAL A 179 -17.87 -3.85 -20.06
CA VAL A 179 -17.19 -5.08 -20.47
C VAL A 179 -17.49 -6.25 -19.53
N ASP A 180 -17.34 -7.48 -20.04
CA ASP A 180 -17.47 -8.72 -19.27
C ASP A 180 -16.33 -8.90 -18.27
N VAL A 181 -15.11 -8.50 -18.67
CA VAL A 181 -13.88 -8.60 -17.86
C VAL A 181 -13.10 -7.30 -17.88
N MET A 182 -12.62 -6.85 -16.72
CA MET A 182 -11.52 -5.86 -16.65
C MET A 182 -10.27 -6.53 -16.08
N ILE A 183 -9.12 -6.32 -16.73
CA ILE A 183 -7.83 -6.85 -16.28
C ILE A 183 -6.82 -5.71 -16.30
N CYS A 184 -5.98 -5.57 -15.26
CA CYS A 184 -5.02 -4.46 -15.21
C CYS A 184 -3.73 -4.78 -14.44
N ASN A 185 -2.61 -4.26 -14.93
CA ASN A 185 -1.34 -4.14 -14.19
C ASN A 185 -0.85 -2.68 -14.25
N PRO A 186 -1.50 -1.76 -13.53
CA PRO A 186 -1.17 -0.34 -13.57
C PRO A 186 0.22 -0.02 -12.98
N PRO A 187 0.81 1.14 -13.34
CA PRO A 187 2.04 1.62 -12.71
C PRO A 187 1.89 1.75 -11.19
N PHE A 188 2.91 1.33 -10.43
CA PHE A 188 2.86 1.32 -8.97
C PHE A 188 3.34 2.63 -8.34
N GLY A 189 2.96 2.85 -7.08
CA GLY A 189 3.57 3.87 -6.22
C GLY A 189 2.96 5.27 -6.31
N PRO A 190 3.52 6.24 -5.56
CA PRO A 190 3.05 7.62 -5.55
C PRO A 190 3.57 8.43 -6.73
N VAL A 191 2.70 9.23 -7.35
CA VAL A 191 3.05 10.09 -8.50
C VAL A 191 2.99 11.56 -8.10
N GLN A 192 3.97 12.35 -8.53
CA GLN A 192 4.04 13.79 -8.27
C GLN A 192 3.15 14.60 -9.24
N ASP A 193 2.82 15.83 -8.85
CA ASP A 193 2.26 16.88 -9.71
C ASP A 193 3.37 17.72 -10.37
N GLY A 194 2.98 18.74 -11.14
CA GLY A 194 3.91 19.66 -11.81
C GLY A 194 4.76 20.53 -10.86
N ASN A 195 4.43 20.54 -9.57
CA ASN A 195 5.16 21.26 -8.52
C ASN A 195 6.03 20.30 -7.67
N GLY A 196 6.12 19.02 -8.03
CA GLY A 196 6.86 17.99 -7.29
C GLY A 196 6.13 17.45 -6.05
N LYS A 197 4.92 17.90 -5.74
CA LYS A 197 4.15 17.39 -4.59
C LYS A 197 3.48 16.07 -4.96
N ILE A 198 3.52 15.08 -4.06
CA ILE A 198 2.84 13.80 -4.27
C ILE A 198 1.32 14.02 -4.34
N ARG A 199 0.72 13.58 -5.44
CA ARG A 199 -0.72 13.66 -5.67
C ARG A 199 -1.48 12.71 -4.75
N ARG A 200 -2.75 13.05 -4.52
CA ARG A 200 -3.73 12.22 -3.82
C ARG A 200 -4.96 12.08 -4.72
N PHE A 201 -5.45 10.86 -4.85
CA PHE A 201 -6.61 10.48 -5.65
C PHE A 201 -7.76 10.10 -4.72
N GLU A 202 -8.99 10.46 -5.08
CA GLU A 202 -10.19 10.08 -4.33
C GLU A 202 -10.47 8.57 -4.45
N LEU A 203 -11.09 7.99 -3.43
CA LEU A 203 -11.51 6.58 -3.42
C LEU A 203 -12.96 6.46 -2.93
N PRO A 204 -13.79 5.56 -3.52
CA PRO A 204 -15.18 5.38 -3.09
C PRO A 204 -15.31 5.11 -1.59
N GLY A 205 -16.15 5.88 -0.90
CA GLY A 205 -16.34 5.75 0.56
C GLY A 205 -15.14 6.11 1.45
N ASN A 206 -14.01 6.56 0.90
CA ASN A 206 -12.79 6.87 1.65
C ASN A 206 -12.32 8.30 1.37
N ARG A 207 -12.64 9.23 2.30
CA ARG A 207 -12.26 10.66 2.23
C ARG A 207 -10.74 10.93 2.31
N ARG A 208 -9.93 10.02 2.89
CA ARG A 208 -8.46 10.12 2.85
C ARG A 208 -7.94 9.84 1.43
N GLY A 209 -8.69 9.11 0.60
CA GLY A 209 -8.23 8.67 -0.72
C GLY A 209 -6.93 7.85 -0.63
N THR A 210 -6.10 7.96 -1.66
CA THR A 210 -4.81 7.27 -1.77
C THR A 210 -3.76 8.14 -2.48
N ARG A 211 -2.48 7.97 -2.15
CA ARG A 211 -1.33 8.54 -2.86
C ARG A 211 -0.86 7.62 -4.00
N GLN A 212 -1.16 6.33 -3.90
CA GLN A 212 -0.76 5.30 -4.87
C GLN A 212 -1.61 5.38 -6.14
N VAL A 213 -0.97 5.34 -7.31
CA VAL A 213 -1.66 5.51 -8.61
C VAL A 213 -2.28 4.20 -9.15
N ASP A 214 -1.74 3.04 -8.76
CA ASP A 214 -2.31 1.72 -9.07
C ASP A 214 -3.70 1.56 -8.46
N HIS A 215 -3.85 1.91 -7.18
CA HIS A 215 -5.15 1.98 -6.48
C HIS A 215 -6.17 2.85 -7.23
N ALA A 216 -5.75 4.03 -7.71
CA ALA A 216 -6.63 4.99 -8.38
C ALA A 216 -7.07 4.50 -9.77
N ILE A 217 -6.14 3.96 -10.56
CA ILE A 217 -6.43 3.38 -11.88
C ILE A 217 -7.33 2.14 -11.73
N ALA A 218 -7.06 1.28 -10.75
CA ALA A 218 -7.88 0.09 -10.51
C ALA A 218 -9.35 0.44 -10.24
N PHE A 219 -9.61 1.40 -9.34
CA PHE A 219 -10.99 1.86 -9.10
C PHE A 219 -11.62 2.51 -10.33
N LYS A 220 -10.87 3.36 -11.07
CA LYS A 220 -11.43 4.01 -12.27
C LYS A 220 -11.75 3.00 -13.37
N ALA A 221 -10.93 1.96 -13.54
CA ALA A 221 -11.18 0.90 -14.49
C ALA A 221 -12.34 -0.03 -14.06
N LEU A 222 -12.57 -0.22 -12.77
CA LEU A 222 -13.72 -0.95 -12.22
C LEU A 222 -15.07 -0.21 -12.38
N GLU A 223 -15.08 1.01 -12.91
CA GLU A 223 -16.32 1.64 -13.42
C GLU A 223 -16.79 1.01 -14.73
N ALA A 224 -15.90 0.37 -15.51
CA ALA A 224 -16.22 -0.22 -16.81
C ALA A 224 -16.73 -1.68 -16.78
N ILE A 225 -16.66 -2.41 -15.67
CA ILE A 225 -17.26 -3.76 -15.61
C ILE A 225 -18.79 -3.68 -15.60
N LYS A 226 -19.45 -4.69 -16.16
CA LYS A 226 -20.86 -4.98 -15.87
C LYS A 226 -21.06 -5.27 -14.38
N ASP A 227 -22.31 -5.25 -13.91
CA ASP A 227 -22.63 -5.51 -12.51
C ASP A 227 -22.37 -6.97 -12.10
N ASP A 228 -22.46 -7.90 -13.05
CA ASP A 228 -22.06 -9.31 -12.99
C ASP A 228 -20.65 -9.58 -13.59
N GLY A 229 -19.95 -8.52 -14.02
CA GLY A 229 -18.65 -8.63 -14.67
C GLY A 229 -17.54 -9.05 -13.72
N ARG A 230 -16.52 -9.75 -14.25
CA ARG A 230 -15.35 -10.19 -13.47
C ARG A 230 -14.21 -9.19 -13.61
N ALA A 231 -13.28 -9.18 -12.65
CA ALA A 231 -12.02 -8.45 -12.83
C ALA A 231 -10.83 -9.15 -12.18
N VAL A 232 -9.63 -8.89 -12.73
CA VAL A 232 -8.36 -9.29 -12.11
C VAL A 232 -7.42 -8.10 -12.04
N LEU A 233 -7.12 -7.67 -10.82
CA LEU A 233 -6.21 -6.58 -10.51
C LEU A 233 -4.83 -7.13 -10.15
N ILE A 234 -3.76 -6.52 -10.69
CA ILE A 234 -2.37 -6.75 -10.28
C ILE A 234 -1.85 -5.44 -9.66
N LEU A 235 -1.58 -5.43 -8.36
CA LEU A 235 -1.27 -4.22 -7.57
C LEU A 235 -0.02 -4.35 -6.70
N GLY A 236 0.46 -3.24 -6.11
CA GLY A 236 1.64 -3.21 -5.25
C GLY A 236 1.51 -4.02 -3.94
N GLY A 237 2.11 -5.21 -3.91
CA GLY A 237 2.02 -6.17 -2.82
C GLY A 237 2.90 -5.86 -1.61
N LYS A 238 2.65 -6.56 -0.49
CA LYS A 238 3.33 -6.25 0.79
C LYS A 238 4.55 -7.15 1.06
N LEU A 239 5.69 -6.50 1.26
CA LEU A 239 7.02 -7.10 1.49
C LEU A 239 7.10 -8.00 2.74
N GLY A 240 8.03 -8.96 2.67
CA GLY A 240 8.21 -10.02 3.65
C GLY A 240 7.47 -11.30 3.24
N ASP A 241 7.71 -12.38 3.97
CA ASP A 241 6.99 -13.65 3.87
C ASP A 241 6.43 -14.13 5.22
N ASP A 242 6.92 -13.56 6.34
CA ASP A 242 6.26 -13.60 7.65
C ASP A 242 4.82 -13.07 7.62
N GLY A 243 3.91 -13.77 8.30
CA GLY A 243 2.48 -13.47 8.33
C GLY A 243 2.16 -12.19 9.09
N ASP A 244 2.71 -12.05 10.31
CA ASP A 244 2.42 -10.91 11.19
C ASP A 244 2.94 -9.59 10.61
N LEU A 245 4.16 -9.60 10.05
CA LEU A 245 4.74 -8.46 9.36
C LEU A 245 3.91 -8.04 8.15
N ARG A 246 3.34 -8.99 7.40
CA ARG A 246 2.47 -8.69 6.25
C ARG A 246 1.10 -8.19 6.69
N SER A 247 0.45 -8.83 7.67
CA SER A 247 -0.77 -8.31 8.33
C SER A 247 -0.59 -6.85 8.76
N ASN A 248 0.51 -6.55 9.46
CA ASN A 248 0.86 -5.19 9.89
C ASN A 248 0.99 -4.20 8.72
N ARG A 249 1.49 -4.62 7.55
CA ARG A 249 1.59 -3.78 6.34
C ARG A 249 0.24 -3.59 5.65
N TYR A 250 -0.62 -4.60 5.61
CA TYR A 250 -2.00 -4.48 5.10
C TYR A 250 -2.87 -3.60 6.02
N ASN A 251 -2.58 -3.57 7.32
CA ASN A 251 -3.28 -2.71 8.30
C ASN A 251 -2.76 -1.25 8.35
N SER A 252 -1.83 -0.85 7.47
CA SER A 252 -1.46 0.57 7.34
C SER A 252 -2.66 1.39 6.86
N ILE A 253 -2.77 2.65 7.29
CA ILE A 253 -3.98 3.49 7.07
C ILE A 253 -4.34 3.56 5.57
N GLU A 254 -3.35 3.70 4.69
CA GLU A 254 -3.57 3.74 3.24
C GLU A 254 -3.96 2.38 2.65
N SER A 255 -3.29 1.28 3.02
CA SER A 255 -3.66 -0.06 2.56
C SER A 255 -5.07 -0.42 3.02
N ARG A 256 -5.37 -0.21 4.31
CA ARG A 256 -6.69 -0.44 4.91
C ARG A 256 -7.77 0.39 4.20
N GLY A 257 -7.51 1.67 3.93
CA GLY A 257 -8.43 2.57 3.23
C GLY A 257 -8.71 2.18 1.78
N PHE A 258 -7.76 1.55 1.08
CA PHE A 258 -7.97 0.96 -0.24
C PHE A 258 -8.75 -0.35 -0.16
N PHE A 259 -8.25 -1.34 0.59
CA PHE A 259 -8.85 -2.68 0.63
C PHE A 259 -10.25 -2.70 1.25
N PHE A 260 -10.51 -1.89 2.29
CA PHE A 260 -11.86 -1.75 2.84
C PHE A 260 -12.84 -1.21 1.78
N SER A 261 -12.47 -0.14 1.06
CA SER A 261 -13.28 0.38 -0.02
C SER A 261 -13.54 -0.68 -1.10
N LEU A 262 -12.49 -1.41 -1.52
CA LEU A 262 -12.61 -2.41 -2.58
C LEU A 262 -13.58 -3.53 -2.18
N TYR A 263 -13.39 -4.09 -0.98
CA TYR A 263 -14.20 -5.20 -0.46
C TYR A 263 -15.63 -4.80 -0.07
N GLN A 264 -15.94 -3.51 0.11
CA GLN A 264 -17.30 -3.03 0.32
C GLN A 264 -18.10 -2.86 -0.98
N HIS A 265 -17.43 -2.58 -2.11
CA HIS A 265 -18.09 -2.27 -3.38
C HIS A 265 -17.98 -3.39 -4.45
N TYR A 266 -17.00 -4.29 -4.31
CA TYR A 266 -16.72 -5.37 -5.27
C TYR A 266 -16.51 -6.70 -4.56
N ASN A 267 -17.08 -7.77 -5.11
CA ASN A 267 -17.05 -9.09 -4.52
C ASN A 267 -15.71 -9.78 -4.81
N VAL A 268 -14.73 -9.59 -3.93
CA VAL A 268 -13.40 -10.20 -4.01
C VAL A 268 -13.48 -11.67 -3.60
N THR A 269 -13.36 -12.57 -4.57
CA THR A 269 -13.45 -14.03 -4.35
C THR A 269 -12.09 -14.68 -4.13
N GLN A 270 -11.00 -14.09 -4.65
CA GLN A 270 -9.63 -14.52 -4.36
C GLN A 270 -8.70 -13.33 -4.16
N HIS A 271 -7.73 -13.46 -3.26
CA HIS A 271 -6.65 -12.51 -3.08
C HIS A 271 -5.40 -13.27 -2.64
N PHE A 272 -4.37 -13.29 -3.49
CA PHE A 272 -3.07 -13.92 -3.23
C PHE A 272 -1.94 -12.98 -3.68
N SER A 273 -0.71 -13.22 -3.23
CA SER A 273 0.46 -12.44 -3.63
C SER A 273 1.43 -13.28 -4.46
N ILE A 274 2.18 -12.63 -5.35
CA ILE A 274 3.27 -13.28 -6.11
C ILE A 274 4.60 -12.65 -5.69
N TRP A 275 5.59 -13.49 -5.40
CA TRP A 275 6.90 -13.06 -4.92
C TRP A 275 7.75 -12.38 -6.01
N GLY A 276 8.37 -11.25 -5.67
CA GLY A 276 9.00 -10.34 -6.64
C GLY A 276 10.14 -10.93 -7.49
N ASN A 277 10.79 -12.03 -7.08
CA ASN A 277 11.80 -12.70 -7.93
C ASN A 277 11.22 -13.21 -9.26
N LEU A 278 9.92 -13.50 -9.32
CA LEU A 278 9.23 -13.94 -10.54
C LEU A 278 9.11 -12.80 -11.58
N TYR A 279 9.24 -11.55 -11.14
CA TYR A 279 9.32 -10.35 -11.98
C TYR A 279 10.75 -9.96 -12.38
N ARG A 280 11.79 -10.66 -11.88
CA ARG A 280 13.20 -10.25 -12.03
C ARG A 280 13.65 -10.09 -13.48
N LYS A 281 13.11 -10.87 -14.42
CA LYS A 281 13.42 -10.74 -15.85
C LYS A 281 12.87 -9.45 -16.49
N GLN A 282 11.91 -8.78 -15.85
CA GLN A 282 11.32 -7.51 -16.29
C GLN A 282 11.85 -6.30 -15.48
N GLY A 283 12.98 -6.45 -14.77
CA GLY A 283 13.68 -5.36 -14.06
C GLY A 283 13.11 -4.97 -12.69
N ALA A 284 12.05 -5.66 -12.24
CA ALA A 284 11.39 -5.48 -10.95
C ALA A 284 11.76 -6.57 -9.92
N GLY A 285 11.44 -6.32 -8.65
CA GLY A 285 11.72 -7.25 -7.54
C GLY A 285 10.82 -7.09 -6.31
N PHE A 286 9.79 -6.24 -6.38
CA PHE A 286 8.75 -6.15 -5.34
C PHE A 286 7.71 -7.24 -5.54
N PRO A 287 7.11 -7.78 -4.47
CA PRO A 287 5.94 -8.64 -4.58
C PRO A 287 4.73 -7.84 -5.09
N ILE A 288 3.83 -8.52 -5.77
CA ILE A 288 2.53 -8.00 -6.22
C ILE A 288 1.40 -8.73 -5.51
N ASP A 289 0.23 -8.09 -5.45
CA ASP A 289 -1.03 -8.72 -5.06
C ASP A 289 -1.88 -8.95 -6.32
N VAL A 290 -2.48 -10.14 -6.44
CA VAL A 290 -3.44 -10.52 -7.47
C VAL A 290 -4.80 -10.68 -6.81
N ILE A 291 -5.77 -9.90 -7.29
CA ILE A 291 -7.11 -9.80 -6.69
C ILE A 291 -8.14 -10.16 -7.75
N VAL A 292 -8.99 -11.14 -7.46
CA VAL A 292 -10.05 -11.64 -8.35
C VAL A 292 -11.39 -11.17 -7.83
N ILE A 293 -12.17 -10.54 -8.71
CA ILE A 293 -13.49 -9.96 -8.42
C ILE A 293 -14.54 -10.65 -9.31
N GLU A 294 -15.69 -10.97 -8.72
CA GLU A 294 -16.84 -11.55 -9.43
C GLU A 294 -18.11 -10.76 -9.13
N GLY A 295 -18.33 -9.72 -9.92
CA GLY A 295 -19.45 -8.79 -9.77
C GLY A 295 -19.24 -7.66 -8.74
N ARG A 296 -20.19 -6.74 -8.73
CA ARG A 296 -20.32 -5.66 -7.74
C ARG A 296 -21.02 -6.16 -6.47
N GLY A 297 -20.79 -5.47 -5.35
CA GLY A 297 -21.35 -5.81 -4.04
C GLY A 297 -20.27 -6.18 -3.02
N GLN A 298 -20.66 -6.44 -1.77
CA GLN A 298 -19.72 -6.66 -0.68
C GLN A 298 -19.09 -8.06 -0.70
N SER A 299 -17.77 -8.13 -0.61
CA SER A 299 -17.00 -9.37 -0.39
C SER A 299 -17.47 -10.15 0.82
N GLN A 300 -17.51 -11.48 0.70
CA GLN A 300 -17.62 -12.40 1.84
C GLN A 300 -16.26 -12.76 2.45
N ARG A 301 -15.15 -12.40 1.79
CA ARG A 301 -13.77 -12.63 2.24
C ARG A 301 -13.33 -11.58 3.26
N ASP A 302 -12.56 -11.99 4.26
CA ASP A 302 -11.94 -11.09 5.23
C ASP A 302 -10.89 -10.16 4.59
N LEU A 303 -10.70 -8.98 5.20
CA LEU A 303 -9.70 -8.00 4.76
C LEU A 303 -8.28 -8.60 4.87
N PRO A 304 -7.34 -8.24 3.97
CA PRO A 304 -6.00 -8.84 3.93
C PRO A 304 -5.09 -8.52 5.13
N ALA A 305 -5.55 -7.67 6.05
CA ALA A 305 -4.94 -7.46 7.35
C ALA A 305 -5.31 -8.56 8.37
N ALA A 306 -6.48 -9.18 8.24
CA ALA A 306 -6.95 -10.29 9.06
C ALA A 306 -6.64 -11.63 8.39
N GLU A 307 -7.01 -11.81 7.12
CA GLU A 307 -6.70 -13.02 6.34
C GLU A 307 -5.59 -12.73 5.31
N VAL A 308 -4.33 -12.83 5.75
CA VAL A 308 -3.15 -12.43 4.98
C VAL A 308 -3.04 -13.26 3.67
N PRO A 309 -3.01 -12.61 2.49
CA PRO A 309 -2.93 -13.30 1.19
C PRO A 309 -1.74 -14.27 1.07
N THR A 310 -1.98 -15.53 0.70
CA THR A 310 -0.92 -16.53 0.47
C THR A 310 0.08 -16.05 -0.58
N ILE A 311 1.38 -16.20 -0.33
CA ILE A 311 2.44 -15.70 -1.23
C ILE A 311 3.15 -16.81 -2.01
N TYR A 312 3.00 -16.78 -3.33
CA TYR A 312 3.50 -17.79 -4.26
C TYR A 312 4.92 -17.46 -4.72
N LYS A 313 5.85 -18.41 -4.57
CA LYS A 313 7.30 -18.21 -4.74
C LYS A 313 7.94 -18.88 -5.96
N SER A 314 7.21 -19.70 -6.72
CA SER A 314 7.66 -20.35 -7.97
C SER A 314 6.59 -20.33 -9.06
N PHE A 315 6.98 -20.52 -10.33
CA PHE A 315 6.02 -20.66 -11.42
C PHE A 315 5.22 -21.96 -11.32
N ASP A 316 5.77 -23.04 -10.75
CA ASP A 316 5.04 -24.30 -10.53
C ASP A 316 3.90 -24.12 -9.54
N ALA A 317 4.14 -23.45 -8.39
CA ALA A 317 3.10 -23.19 -7.40
C ALA A 317 1.98 -22.26 -7.93
N LEU A 318 2.29 -21.43 -8.94
CA LEU A 318 1.30 -20.65 -9.68
C LEU A 318 0.56 -21.47 -10.76
N LYS A 319 1.14 -22.54 -11.29
CA LYS A 319 0.47 -23.45 -12.23
C LYS A 319 -0.68 -24.20 -11.56
N GLU A 320 -0.51 -24.56 -10.28
CA GLU A 320 -1.55 -25.22 -9.48
C GLU A 320 -2.77 -24.32 -9.17
N LEU A 321 -2.69 -23.01 -9.46
CA LEU A 321 -3.85 -22.10 -9.44
C LEU A 321 -4.68 -22.15 -10.74
N LEU A 322 -4.18 -22.80 -11.80
CA LEU A 322 -4.90 -22.98 -13.05
C LEU A 322 -5.66 -24.30 -13.07
N PRO A 323 -6.94 -24.33 -13.49
CA PRO A 323 -7.60 -25.57 -13.83
C PRO A 323 -6.92 -26.16 -15.07
N ASN A 324 -6.61 -27.46 -15.10
CA ASN A 324 -5.98 -28.14 -16.24
C ASN A 324 -7.02 -28.50 -17.34
N GLU A 325 -7.62 -27.47 -17.92
CA GLU A 325 -8.70 -27.58 -18.90
C GLU A 325 -8.22 -27.56 -20.34
N ARG A 326 -9.02 -28.15 -21.24
CA ARG A 326 -8.75 -28.18 -22.68
C ARG A 326 -9.02 -26.80 -23.29
N ILE A 327 -8.02 -26.20 -23.92
CA ILE A 327 -8.16 -24.92 -24.60
C ILE A 327 -9.16 -25.08 -25.76
N GLN A 328 -10.24 -24.29 -25.75
CA GLN A 328 -11.27 -24.33 -26.79
C GLN A 328 -10.78 -23.68 -28.09
N GLN A 329 -10.04 -24.45 -28.88
CA GLN A 329 -9.60 -24.06 -30.22
C GLN A 329 -10.78 -24.00 -31.20
N ARG A 330 -11.63 -22.95 -31.13
CA ARG A 330 -12.34 -22.52 -32.33
C ARG A 330 -11.31 -22.07 -33.36
N ARG A 331 -11.46 -22.53 -34.61
CA ARG A 331 -10.61 -22.10 -35.72
C ARG A 331 -10.84 -20.61 -36.00
N LEU A 332 -10.04 -19.75 -35.38
CA LEU A 332 -9.75 -18.44 -35.93
C LEU A 332 -9.11 -18.67 -37.31
N GLN A 333 -9.87 -18.43 -38.36
CA GLN A 333 -9.33 -18.41 -39.72
C GLN A 333 -8.24 -17.34 -39.80
N PRO A 334 -7.17 -17.55 -40.59
CA PRO A 334 -5.98 -16.71 -40.54
C PRO A 334 -6.23 -15.32 -41.13
N LEU A 335 -6.73 -14.41 -40.30
CA LEU A 335 -6.58 -12.96 -40.48
C LEU A 335 -5.12 -12.57 -40.24
N LEU A 336 -4.24 -12.96 -41.17
CA LEU A 336 -2.88 -12.43 -41.35
C LEU A 336 -2.26 -12.94 -42.68
N THR A 337 -2.93 -12.56 -43.77
CA THR A 337 -2.42 -12.51 -45.15
C THR A 337 -3.35 -11.49 -45.83
N ASP A 338 -2.88 -10.45 -46.52
CA ASP A 338 -1.58 -10.29 -47.18
C ASP A 338 -0.81 -9.03 -46.73
N LEU A 339 0.52 -9.09 -46.83
CA LEU A 339 1.41 -7.91 -46.86
C LEU A 339 2.12 -7.84 -48.22
N GLU A 340 1.33 -7.86 -49.30
CA GLU A 340 1.81 -7.69 -50.67
C GLU A 340 1.42 -6.34 -51.28
N THR A 341 2.15 -5.93 -52.32
CA THR A 341 2.25 -4.54 -52.78
C THR A 341 1.00 -4.03 -53.53
N PRO A 342 0.60 -2.75 -53.35
CA PRO A 342 -0.57 -2.17 -54.02
C PRO A 342 -0.28 -1.93 -55.52
N GLY A 343 -0.68 -2.88 -56.38
CA GLY A 343 -0.07 -3.00 -57.72
C GLY A 343 -0.92 -3.32 -58.96
N SER A 344 -2.25 -3.49 -58.91
CA SER A 344 -3.07 -3.47 -60.15
C SER A 344 -4.58 -3.29 -59.92
N ARG A 345 -5.28 -2.70 -60.91
CA ARG A 345 -6.76 -2.60 -60.97
C ARG A 345 -7.32 -3.55 -62.02
N ARG A 346 -8.33 -4.37 -61.68
CA ARG A 346 -9.42 -4.80 -62.60
C ARG A 346 -10.59 -5.51 -61.89
N SER A 347 -11.73 -4.82 -61.87
CA SER A 347 -13.13 -5.29 -62.00
C SER A 347 -13.51 -6.75 -61.69
N ASN A 348 -14.47 -6.92 -60.76
CA ASN A 348 -15.38 -8.08 -60.67
C ASN A 348 -16.26 -8.22 -61.93
N PRO A 349 -16.97 -9.36 -62.11
CA PRO A 349 -18.40 -9.32 -61.81
C PRO A 349 -18.93 -10.52 -60.98
N ILE A 350 -20.23 -10.47 -60.66
CA ILE A 350 -20.95 -11.28 -59.64
C ILE A 350 -21.78 -12.41 -60.27
N SER A 351 -21.74 -13.63 -59.71
CA SER A 351 -22.80 -14.67 -59.69
C SER A 351 -22.32 -15.89 -58.84
N GLY A 352 -23.12 -16.79 -58.26
CA GLY A 352 -24.57 -16.87 -58.08
C GLY A 352 -25.06 -18.31 -57.81
N GLN A 353 -25.59 -18.56 -56.60
CA GLN A 353 -26.43 -19.70 -56.14
C GLN A 353 -26.16 -21.18 -56.57
N ALA A 354 -25.90 -22.00 -55.53
CA ALA A 354 -26.62 -23.25 -55.17
C ALA A 354 -26.26 -24.66 -55.75
N ALA A 355 -26.36 -25.63 -54.81
CA ALA A 355 -26.62 -27.08 -54.94
C ALA A 355 -25.57 -28.04 -55.57
N GLY A 356 -25.30 -29.18 -54.90
CA GLY A 356 -24.51 -30.30 -55.46
C GLY A 356 -24.08 -31.38 -54.45
N ARG A 357 -24.79 -32.51 -54.41
CA ARG A 357 -24.60 -33.68 -53.51
C ARG A 357 -23.22 -34.37 -53.55
N ASN A 358 -22.88 -34.98 -52.41
CA ASN A 358 -22.22 -36.29 -52.19
C ASN A 358 -21.04 -36.74 -53.08
N THR A 359 -19.92 -37.07 -52.44
CA THR A 359 -19.48 -38.49 -52.35
C THR A 359 -18.65 -38.72 -51.08
N SER A 360 -18.69 -39.93 -50.54
CA SER A 360 -17.94 -40.37 -49.37
C SER A 360 -16.88 -41.40 -49.78
N ILE A 361 -15.64 -41.23 -49.34
CA ILE A 361 -14.59 -42.25 -49.46
C ILE A 361 -14.09 -42.60 -48.05
N ASN A 362 -14.01 -43.89 -47.78
CA ASN A 362 -13.54 -44.49 -46.54
C ASN A 362 -12.30 -45.33 -46.87
N LEU A 363 -11.20 -45.19 -46.14
CA LEU A 363 -9.96 -45.89 -46.45
C LEU A 363 -9.18 -46.28 -45.19
N ALA A 364 -8.89 -47.57 -45.06
CA ALA A 364 -8.06 -48.16 -44.00
C ALA A 364 -7.41 -49.47 -44.49
N ARG A 365 -6.31 -49.88 -43.85
CA ARG A 365 -5.45 -51.08 -44.10
C ARG A 365 -4.43 -50.90 -45.26
N LEU A 366 -3.13 -50.81 -44.96
CA LEU A 366 -2.13 -51.90 -44.78
C LEU A 366 -1.69 -52.53 -46.13
N PRO A 367 -0.39 -52.84 -46.34
CA PRO A 367 0.30 -53.89 -45.56
C PRO A 367 1.74 -53.61 -45.09
N THR A 368 2.32 -54.62 -44.42
CA THR A 368 3.66 -54.74 -43.81
C THR A 368 4.63 -55.60 -44.65
N LEU A 369 5.92 -55.60 -44.31
CA LEU A 369 6.96 -56.68 -44.31
C LEU A 369 8.34 -56.00 -44.00
N ASN A 370 9.15 -56.41 -43.01
CA ASN A 370 10.13 -57.54 -42.97
C ASN A 370 11.37 -57.30 -43.87
N ASP A 371 12.63 -57.62 -43.52
CA ASP A 371 13.23 -58.27 -42.32
C ASP A 371 14.75 -57.94 -42.22
N ALA A 372 15.43 -58.42 -41.14
CA ALA A 372 16.89 -58.72 -41.05
C ALA A 372 17.90 -57.53 -40.99
N GLU A 373 19.08 -57.62 -40.33
CA GLU A 373 19.70 -58.69 -39.52
C GLU A 373 20.83 -58.19 -38.56
N ASN A 374 21.13 -58.98 -37.51
CA ASN A 374 22.43 -59.22 -36.84
C ASN A 374 23.40 -58.08 -36.41
N SER A 375 23.68 -57.98 -35.09
CA SER A 375 24.94 -58.51 -34.49
C SER A 375 25.08 -58.28 -32.97
N VAL A 376 25.32 -59.38 -32.25
CA VAL A 376 25.91 -59.61 -30.90
C VAL A 376 27.15 -58.76 -30.53
N ASP A 377 27.60 -58.63 -29.25
CA ASP A 377 27.13 -59.15 -27.92
C ASP A 377 27.42 -58.08 -26.79
N ASP A 378 27.58 -58.26 -25.45
CA ASP A 378 27.87 -59.40 -24.54
C ASP A 378 27.40 -59.15 -23.05
N SER A 379 27.47 -60.21 -22.22
CA SER A 379 27.61 -60.39 -20.74
C SER A 379 27.30 -59.31 -19.67
N SER A 380 26.86 -59.65 -18.44
CA SER A 380 26.13 -60.85 -17.93
C SER A 380 25.65 -60.71 -16.45
N LEU A 381 24.40 -61.11 -16.17
CA LEU A 381 23.87 -61.89 -14.99
C LEU A 381 24.12 -61.36 -13.54
N VAL A 382 23.37 -61.70 -12.47
CA VAL A 382 22.50 -62.84 -12.04
C VAL A 382 21.32 -62.26 -11.22
N GLY A 383 20.10 -62.84 -11.06
CA GLY A 383 19.50 -64.12 -11.49
C GLY A 383 17.99 -64.22 -11.10
N GLY A 384 17.37 -65.40 -11.22
CA GLY A 384 15.90 -65.66 -11.05
C GLY A 384 15.38 -65.72 -9.59
N GLU A 385 14.15 -66.17 -9.28
CA GLU A 385 13.13 -66.95 -10.03
C GLU A 385 11.69 -66.55 -9.58
N ARG A 386 10.69 -66.37 -10.47
CA ARG A 386 9.60 -67.30 -10.93
C ARG A 386 8.61 -67.88 -9.87
N ARG A 387 7.31 -67.86 -10.26
CA ARG A 387 6.09 -68.45 -9.65
C ARG A 387 5.58 -67.79 -8.35
N GLY A 388 4.27 -67.65 -8.06
CA GLY A 388 3.07 -67.76 -8.91
C GLY A 388 1.99 -68.72 -8.41
N SER A 389 0.95 -68.22 -7.72
CA SER A 389 -0.34 -68.91 -7.48
C SER A 389 -1.40 -67.98 -6.86
N ASP A 390 -2.53 -67.81 -7.55
CA ASP A 390 -3.88 -67.59 -6.95
C ASP A 390 -4.45 -68.99 -6.53
N PRO A 391 -5.62 -69.13 -5.85
CA PRO A 391 -6.56 -68.12 -5.35
C PRO A 391 -7.07 -68.33 -3.90
N ASN A 392 -7.88 -67.40 -3.37
CA ASN A 392 -9.03 -67.78 -2.53
C ASN A 392 -10.16 -66.71 -2.35
N SER A 393 -11.41 -67.11 -2.58
CA SER A 393 -12.69 -66.61 -2.00
C SER A 393 -13.19 -65.13 -2.21
N PRO A 394 -14.32 -64.91 -2.94
CA PRO A 394 -15.11 -63.64 -3.02
C PRO A 394 -16.52 -63.74 -2.32
N PRO A 395 -17.56 -62.92 -2.63
CA PRO A 395 -17.88 -61.48 -2.41
C PRO A 395 -19.03 -61.32 -1.31
N PRO A 396 -20.05 -60.39 -1.26
CA PRO A 396 -20.40 -59.16 -2.01
C PRO A 396 -20.87 -57.87 -1.22
N GLN A 397 -22.16 -57.70 -0.86
CA GLN A 397 -22.91 -56.47 -0.44
C GLN A 397 -24.16 -56.85 0.44
N PRO A 398 -25.22 -56.04 0.78
CA PRO A 398 -25.55 -54.59 0.55
C PRO A 398 -26.33 -53.77 1.66
N SER A 399 -26.49 -52.45 1.44
CA SER A 399 -27.61 -51.47 1.71
C SER A 399 -28.57 -51.42 2.95
N ALA A 400 -28.50 -50.29 3.72
CA ALA A 400 -29.59 -49.43 4.31
C ALA A 400 -30.69 -50.04 5.25
N PRO A 401 -31.74 -49.34 5.80
CA PRO A 401 -32.03 -47.89 6.03
C PRO A 401 -32.64 -47.49 7.45
N SER A 402 -32.93 -46.20 7.67
CA SER A 402 -34.04 -45.53 8.45
C SER A 402 -34.56 -45.91 9.88
N ALA A 403 -34.26 -45.04 10.88
CA ALA A 403 -35.16 -44.10 11.62
C ALA A 403 -36.27 -44.47 12.68
N ILE A 404 -36.57 -43.48 13.56
CA ILE A 404 -37.81 -43.17 14.37
C ILE A 404 -37.90 -43.53 15.89
N ASN A 405 -38.52 -42.59 16.66
CA ASN A 405 -39.08 -42.60 18.06
C ASN A 405 -38.17 -42.27 19.28
N ALA A 406 -38.67 -41.70 20.40
CA ALA A 406 -39.78 -40.73 20.68
C ALA A 406 -39.85 -40.34 22.20
N GLY A 407 -40.37 -39.14 22.52
CA GLY A 407 -40.81 -38.69 23.86
C GLY A 407 -40.30 -37.28 24.25
N THR A 408 -41.10 -36.24 24.52
CA THR A 408 -42.05 -35.97 25.64
C THR A 408 -41.37 -35.88 27.02
N SER A 409 -41.55 -34.84 27.86
CA SER A 409 -42.65 -33.85 27.88
C SER A 409 -42.36 -32.49 28.58
N ASP A 410 -43.08 -31.46 28.13
CA ASP A 410 -43.78 -30.41 28.90
C ASP A 410 -43.12 -29.36 29.84
N THR A 411 -43.26 -28.08 29.44
CA THR A 411 -43.84 -26.94 30.23
C THR A 411 -43.03 -26.32 31.40
N VAL A 412 -43.27 -25.09 31.93
CA VAL A 412 -44.00 -23.87 31.48
C VAL A 412 -43.46 -22.60 32.19
N ARG A 413 -43.57 -21.44 31.52
CA ARG A 413 -43.60 -20.00 31.95
C ARG A 413 -43.40 -19.59 33.43
N ARG A 414 -42.98 -18.31 33.58
CA ARG A 414 -43.20 -17.35 34.73
C ARG A 414 -42.30 -17.56 35.97
N ARG A 415 -41.99 -16.54 36.80
CA ARG A 415 -41.94 -15.05 36.66
C ARG A 415 -41.25 -14.44 37.91
N SER A 416 -40.65 -13.25 37.77
CA SER A 416 -40.51 -12.17 38.78
C SER A 416 -39.77 -12.40 40.12
N ASP A 417 -39.08 -11.31 40.53
CA ASP A 417 -38.71 -10.89 41.89
C ASP A 417 -37.65 -11.70 42.68
N ALA A 418 -36.99 -11.16 43.73
CA ALA A 418 -36.30 -9.87 43.97
C ALA A 418 -35.96 -9.75 45.47
N GLY A 419 -34.72 -9.36 45.81
CA GLY A 419 -34.27 -9.22 47.21
C GLY A 419 -33.98 -10.56 47.92
N THR A 420 -33.41 -10.60 49.13
CA THR A 420 -33.05 -9.51 50.07
C THR A 420 -31.83 -9.90 50.94
N ARG A 421 -30.98 -8.90 51.27
CA ARG A 421 -30.13 -8.66 52.47
C ARG A 421 -30.24 -9.67 53.66
N THR A 422 -29.26 -9.96 54.54
CA THR A 422 -27.94 -9.38 54.97
C THR A 422 -27.29 -10.33 56.03
N PRO A 423 -26.48 -9.93 57.05
CA PRO A 423 -25.07 -9.45 57.03
C PRO A 423 -24.13 -10.19 58.03
N MET A 424 -22.84 -9.82 58.08
CA MET A 424 -22.08 -9.39 59.28
C MET A 424 -20.73 -8.76 58.80
N VAL A 425 -20.19 -7.59 59.23
CA VAL A 425 -20.04 -6.90 60.55
C VAL A 425 -18.78 -7.37 61.30
N VAL A 426 -17.82 -6.55 61.75
CA VAL A 426 -17.36 -5.12 61.54
C VAL A 426 -15.84 -5.09 61.91
N ASP A 427 -15.01 -4.04 61.80
CA ASP A 427 -15.13 -2.60 61.46
C ASP A 427 -13.85 -2.18 60.67
N ALA A 428 -13.47 -0.94 60.31
CA ALA A 428 -13.89 0.44 60.60
C ALA A 428 -13.70 1.32 59.33
N GLY A 429 -13.88 2.65 59.24
CA GLY A 429 -14.02 3.72 60.25
C GLY A 429 -12.66 4.37 60.56
N MET A 430 -12.39 5.67 60.39
CA MET A 430 -13.19 6.84 59.97
C MET A 430 -12.41 7.61 58.87
N GLY A 431 -12.80 8.73 58.23
CA GLY A 431 -13.94 9.67 58.34
C GLY A 431 -13.44 11.11 58.07
N GLY A 432 -14.24 12.08 57.60
CA GLY A 432 -15.66 12.08 57.26
C GLY A 432 -16.09 13.34 56.47
N ASN A 433 -17.40 13.49 56.21
CA ASN A 433 -17.98 14.55 55.37
C ASN A 433 -18.48 15.78 56.14
N LEU A 434 -18.53 16.95 55.48
CA LEU A 434 -19.45 18.06 55.82
C LEU A 434 -20.00 18.77 54.56
N ARG A 435 -21.24 19.27 54.67
CA ARG A 435 -21.96 20.08 53.67
C ARG A 435 -23.00 21.00 54.39
N PRO A 436 -23.67 21.94 53.72
CA PRO A 436 -23.32 23.36 53.77
C PRO A 436 -24.27 24.22 54.63
N THR A 437 -23.88 25.49 54.88
CA THR A 437 -24.79 26.53 55.41
C THR A 437 -24.68 27.84 54.59
N GLN A 438 -25.64 28.74 54.79
CA GLN A 438 -25.95 29.87 53.90
C GLN A 438 -25.12 31.13 54.19
N ARG A 439 -24.88 31.95 53.15
CA ARG A 439 -25.10 33.42 53.19
C ARG A 439 -25.01 34.07 51.80
N SER A 440 -25.98 34.92 51.49
CA SER A 440 -25.87 36.05 50.55
C SER A 440 -25.80 37.35 51.40
N PRO A 441 -25.40 38.52 50.85
CA PRO A 441 -26.36 39.31 50.06
C PRO A 441 -25.77 40.21 48.94
N SER A 442 -26.66 40.77 48.09
CA SER A 442 -26.63 42.10 47.43
C SER A 442 -25.28 42.70 46.96
N ASN A 443 -25.07 42.97 45.67
CA ASN A 443 -25.68 44.13 44.96
C ASN A 443 -25.57 43.96 43.42
N GLN A 444 -26.68 44.11 42.68
CA GLN A 444 -27.18 45.33 42.01
C GLN A 444 -26.54 45.66 40.64
N VAL A 445 -27.41 45.78 39.64
CA VAL A 445 -27.17 46.11 38.24
C VAL A 445 -27.41 47.63 38.05
N PRO A 446 -26.65 48.32 37.19
CA PRO A 446 -27.31 49.04 36.10
C PRO A 446 -26.59 48.93 34.74
N ASN A 447 -27.19 48.11 33.88
CA ASN A 447 -27.37 48.28 32.44
C ASN A 447 -27.25 49.74 31.91
N SER A 448 -26.51 49.95 30.83
CA SER A 448 -26.78 51.04 29.87
C SER A 448 -26.40 50.69 28.42
N GLN A 449 -27.43 50.59 27.58
CA GLN A 449 -27.58 51.15 26.22
C GLN A 449 -26.30 51.35 25.37
N ARG A 450 -26.17 50.68 24.22
CA ARG A 450 -26.75 51.08 22.90
C ARG A 450 -26.39 52.51 22.45
N THR A 451 -25.56 52.58 21.41
CA THR A 451 -25.83 53.43 20.23
C THR A 451 -25.34 52.70 18.98
N ASP A 452 -26.22 52.54 17.99
CA ASP A 452 -25.86 52.23 16.61
C ASP A 452 -25.14 53.42 15.96
N VAL A 453 -24.39 53.18 14.88
CA VAL A 453 -24.54 53.90 13.59
C VAL A 453 -23.73 53.16 12.51
N SER A 454 -24.20 53.23 11.27
CA SER A 454 -23.73 52.48 10.11
C SER A 454 -23.30 53.41 8.96
N VAL A 455 -22.90 52.84 7.80
CA VAL A 455 -22.58 53.55 6.52
C VAL A 455 -21.21 54.28 6.56
N SER A 456 -20.37 54.35 5.52
CA SER A 456 -20.36 53.89 4.10
C SER A 456 -18.94 53.37 3.77
N ASP A 457 -18.71 52.31 2.99
CA ASP A 457 -18.92 52.16 1.54
C ASP A 457 -18.12 53.17 0.66
N ARG A 458 -17.09 52.67 -0.04
CA ARG A 458 -16.72 53.06 -1.43
C ARG A 458 -15.56 52.25 -2.04
N SER A 459 -15.92 51.36 -2.96
CA SER A 459 -15.31 51.13 -4.29
C SER A 459 -13.81 51.42 -4.55
N SER A 460 -13.09 50.36 -4.94
CA SER A 460 -12.17 50.25 -6.10
C SER A 460 -10.97 51.20 -6.28
N PHE A 461 -9.79 50.61 -6.53
CA PHE A 461 -9.09 50.78 -7.83
C PHE A 461 -8.17 49.58 -8.13
N SER A 462 -7.96 49.28 -9.42
CA SER A 462 -7.06 48.22 -9.91
C SER A 462 -5.77 48.81 -10.45
N ARG A 463 -4.64 48.09 -10.32
CA ARG A 463 -3.50 48.17 -11.25
C ARG A 463 -2.53 46.99 -11.13
N ASP A 464 -2.30 46.35 -12.28
CA ASP A 464 -1.07 45.61 -12.62
C ASP A 464 0.08 46.62 -12.83
N PRO A 465 1.37 46.22 -12.74
CA PRO A 465 2.12 46.09 -14.00
C PRO A 465 3.23 45.02 -14.04
N THR A 466 3.67 44.71 -15.26
CA THR A 466 4.66 43.67 -15.60
C THR A 466 6.08 44.17 -15.91
N ASN A 467 7.07 43.34 -15.54
CA ASN A 467 8.30 42.99 -16.31
C ASN A 467 9.62 43.79 -16.22
N VAL A 468 10.74 43.04 -16.38
CA VAL A 468 12.18 43.37 -16.66
C VAL A 468 12.97 44.31 -15.70
N ASP A 469 14.30 44.22 -15.51
CA ASP A 469 15.37 43.44 -16.19
C ASP A 469 16.56 42.99 -15.26
N ALA A 470 17.60 42.37 -15.83
CA ALA A 470 18.71 41.59 -15.23
C ALA A 470 19.82 42.31 -14.40
N GLY A 471 20.68 41.54 -13.70
CA GLY A 471 21.70 42.09 -12.77
C GLY A 471 22.96 41.25 -12.34
N THR A 472 23.25 40.10 -12.95
CA THR A 472 24.57 39.37 -13.02
C THR A 472 25.63 39.44 -11.87
N ARG A 473 25.91 38.30 -11.19
CA ARG A 473 27.22 37.79 -10.64
C ARG A 473 26.98 36.66 -9.61
N ARG A 474 27.85 35.64 -9.38
CA ARG A 474 28.97 35.03 -10.14
C ARG A 474 29.26 33.62 -9.55
N ASN A 475 29.83 32.69 -10.31
CA ASN A 475 30.05 31.29 -9.90
C ASN A 475 31.22 31.07 -8.91
N HIS A 476 31.09 30.08 -8.02
CA HIS A 476 32.07 29.07 -7.54
C HIS A 476 31.41 28.30 -6.35
N THR A 477 31.64 27.00 -6.07
CA THR A 477 32.61 26.02 -6.59
C THR A 477 32.14 24.56 -6.44
N ARG A 478 32.69 23.68 -7.29
CA ARG A 478 32.94 22.22 -7.09
C ARG A 478 31.76 21.24 -6.89
N GLU A 479 31.58 20.42 -7.92
CA GLU A 479 31.25 19.00 -7.77
C GLU A 479 32.34 18.26 -6.95
N LEU A 480 31.94 17.22 -6.21
CA LEU A 480 32.79 16.11 -5.81
C LEU A 480 31.99 14.80 -5.93
N ALA A 481 32.15 14.10 -7.04
CA ALA A 481 31.74 12.70 -7.14
C ALA A 481 32.80 11.83 -6.43
N ILE A 482 32.37 10.91 -5.57
CA ILE A 482 33.23 9.90 -4.94
C ILE A 482 32.71 8.51 -5.36
N PRO A 483 33.57 7.59 -5.85
CA PRO A 483 33.14 6.25 -6.24
C PRO A 483 32.81 5.38 -5.03
N VAL A 484 31.80 4.52 -5.15
CA VAL A 484 31.61 3.39 -4.23
C VAL A 484 32.36 2.19 -4.80
N ASP A 485 33.63 2.07 -4.42
CA ASP A 485 34.44 0.88 -4.69
C ASP A 485 34.12 -0.20 -3.65
N LEU A 486 34.04 -1.46 -4.06
CA LEU A 486 33.62 -2.59 -3.22
C LEU A 486 34.80 -3.53 -2.93
N PRO A 487 35.36 -3.55 -1.70
CA PRO A 487 36.43 -4.47 -1.34
C PRO A 487 35.93 -5.91 -1.26
N ASN A 488 36.39 -6.73 -2.20
CA ASN A 488 36.30 -8.18 -2.16
C ASN A 488 37.58 -8.73 -1.51
N GLU A 489 37.57 -9.13 -0.24
CA GLU A 489 38.59 -9.98 0.42
C GLU A 489 38.06 -10.44 1.80
N ARG A 490 38.47 -11.58 2.39
CA ARG A 490 39.00 -12.86 1.90
C ARG A 490 38.86 -13.86 3.06
N ILE A 491 38.83 -15.16 2.77
CA ILE A 491 38.85 -16.18 3.84
C ILE A 491 40.26 -16.21 4.46
N ILE A 492 40.36 -15.98 5.77
CA ILE A 492 41.55 -16.31 6.57
C ILE A 492 41.10 -17.15 7.77
N SER A 493 41.71 -18.32 7.92
CA SER A 493 41.46 -19.26 9.02
C SER A 493 42.36 -18.96 10.22
N SER A 494 41.78 -18.92 11.41
CA SER A 494 42.48 -19.19 12.67
C SER A 494 41.58 -20.05 13.58
N SER A 495 42.20 -20.87 14.42
CA SER A 495 41.59 -22.05 15.05
C SER A 495 41.46 -21.93 16.56
N ASP A 496 40.45 -22.62 17.11
CA ASP A 496 40.30 -23.08 18.49
C ASP A 496 40.53 -22.11 19.66
N THR A 497 39.46 -21.91 20.43
CA THR A 497 39.38 -22.58 21.74
C THR A 497 37.92 -22.93 22.03
N THR A 498 37.68 -24.15 22.49
CA THR A 498 36.32 -24.69 22.71
C THR A 498 35.80 -24.43 24.11
N GLN A 499 34.54 -23.99 24.21
CA GLN A 499 33.65 -24.39 25.30
C GLN A 499 32.32 -24.86 24.70
N LYS A 500 31.90 -26.06 25.10
CA LYS A 500 30.59 -26.63 24.76
C LYS A 500 29.56 -26.13 25.76
N THR A 501 28.36 -25.81 25.29
CA THR A 501 27.15 -25.89 26.11
C THR A 501 26.06 -26.52 25.24
N GLN A 502 25.32 -27.47 25.80
CA GLN A 502 24.39 -28.29 25.03
C GLN A 502 23.05 -27.59 24.84
N ILE A 503 22.46 -27.77 23.65
CA ILE A 503 21.03 -27.55 23.44
C ILE A 503 20.29 -28.65 24.21
N MET A 504 19.36 -28.26 25.09
CA MET A 504 18.32 -29.17 25.61
C MET A 504 16.97 -28.80 25.00
N ALA A 505 16.15 -29.82 24.75
CA ALA A 505 14.83 -29.64 24.16
C ALA A 505 13.87 -28.96 25.13
N ILE A 506 12.94 -28.18 24.58
CA ILE A 506 11.82 -27.62 25.34
C ILE A 506 10.78 -28.73 25.53
N SER A 507 10.56 -29.14 26.78
CA SER A 507 9.42 -29.95 27.21
C SER A 507 8.36 -29.06 27.84
N ASP A 508 7.09 -29.41 27.67
CA ASP A 508 5.95 -28.66 28.21
C ASP A 508 6.05 -28.41 29.73
N PHE A 509 5.69 -27.20 30.14
CA PHE A 509 5.46 -26.86 31.55
C PHE A 509 4.23 -25.96 31.67
N GLU A 510 3.23 -26.45 32.39
CA GLU A 510 2.15 -25.60 32.90
C GLU A 510 2.74 -24.60 33.92
N HIS A 511 2.41 -23.31 33.77
CA HIS A 511 2.84 -22.29 34.72
C HIS A 511 1.80 -22.09 35.83
N PRO A 512 2.07 -22.50 37.09
CA PRO A 512 1.40 -21.91 38.24
C PRO A 512 1.83 -20.44 38.36
N ALA A 513 0.88 -19.52 38.51
CA ALA A 513 1.18 -18.09 38.56
C ALA A 513 1.94 -17.71 39.85
N PRO A 514 3.11 -17.05 39.76
CA PRO A 514 3.83 -16.57 40.94
C PRO A 514 3.17 -15.29 41.47
N THR A 515 2.63 -15.33 42.69
CA THR A 515 1.84 -14.24 43.30
C THR A 515 2.67 -13.07 43.85
N ASP A 516 4.00 -13.18 43.87
CA ASP A 516 4.91 -12.22 44.53
C ASP A 516 5.93 -11.59 43.56
N ALA A 517 5.64 -11.58 42.26
CA ALA A 517 6.42 -10.78 41.31
C ALA A 517 6.17 -9.27 41.55
N PRO A 518 7.20 -8.41 41.62
CA PRO A 518 7.00 -6.98 41.84
C PRO A 518 6.22 -6.37 40.66
N LEU A 519 5.25 -5.50 40.95
CA LEU A 519 4.37 -4.88 39.94
C LEU A 519 5.13 -4.04 38.91
N ASN A 520 6.25 -3.43 39.32
CA ASN A 520 7.15 -2.67 38.45
C ASN A 520 8.61 -3.11 38.68
N VAL A 521 9.43 -2.98 37.63
CA VAL A 521 10.89 -3.14 37.66
C VAL A 521 11.57 -1.85 37.19
N ALA A 522 12.89 -1.73 37.37
CA ALA A 522 13.65 -0.63 36.79
C ALA A 522 13.55 -0.62 35.26
N TYR A 523 13.36 0.56 34.68
CA TYR A 523 13.54 0.74 33.24
C TYR A 523 15.03 0.67 32.89
N LEU A 524 15.35 0.01 31.78
CA LEU A 524 16.72 -0.13 31.28
C LEU A 524 16.85 0.64 29.96
N PRO A 525 17.38 1.88 29.96
CA PRO A 525 17.47 2.65 28.74
C PRO A 525 18.50 2.07 27.76
N ARG A 526 18.30 2.33 26.46
CA ARG A 526 19.30 2.06 25.42
C ARG A 526 20.20 3.28 25.20
N SER A 527 19.63 4.49 25.26
CA SER A 527 20.38 5.75 25.37
C SER A 527 21.39 5.72 26.52
N GLN A 528 22.60 6.23 26.27
CA GLN A 528 23.68 6.41 27.24
C GLN A 528 23.61 7.74 28.01
N GLY A 529 22.54 8.52 27.80
CA GLY A 529 22.27 9.74 28.57
C GLY A 529 22.04 9.50 30.06
N LYS A 530 21.87 10.59 30.83
CA LYS A 530 21.56 10.48 32.26
C LYS A 530 20.13 9.96 32.46
N SER A 531 19.98 8.84 33.16
CA SER A 531 18.69 8.37 33.67
C SER A 531 18.44 8.86 35.10
N PRO A 532 17.20 9.24 35.49
CA PRO A 532 16.79 9.42 36.87
C PRO A 532 16.37 8.11 37.58
N GLY A 533 16.42 6.96 36.89
CA GLY A 533 16.07 5.65 37.44
C GLY A 533 14.57 5.37 37.47
N THR A 534 13.87 5.58 36.35
CA THR A 534 12.41 5.33 36.28
C THR A 534 12.05 3.84 36.41
N LEU A 535 10.78 3.57 36.73
CA LEU A 535 10.22 2.22 36.81
C LEU A 535 9.22 1.98 35.67
N ILE A 536 9.15 0.74 35.19
CA ILE A 536 8.22 0.26 34.16
C ILE A 536 7.42 -0.94 34.71
N PRO A 537 6.12 -1.09 34.38
CA PRO A 537 5.36 -2.28 34.73
C PRO A 537 6.03 -3.57 34.25
N SER A 538 6.08 -4.59 35.11
CA SER A 538 6.88 -5.79 34.87
C SER A 538 6.42 -6.61 33.67
N ASN A 539 5.13 -6.53 33.31
CA ASN A 539 4.56 -7.11 32.10
C ASN A 539 4.92 -6.34 30.80
N MET A 540 5.43 -5.11 30.90
CA MET A 540 5.84 -4.28 29.75
C MET A 540 7.35 -4.27 29.52
N ALA A 541 8.17 -4.57 30.55
CA ALA A 541 9.64 -4.49 30.50
C ALA A 541 10.26 -5.23 29.29
N THR A 542 9.92 -6.50 29.08
CA THR A 542 10.44 -7.31 27.97
C THR A 542 9.97 -6.79 26.61
N ALA A 543 8.74 -6.26 26.52
CA ALA A 543 8.20 -5.69 25.30
C ALA A 543 8.91 -4.37 24.93
N ALA A 544 9.18 -3.51 25.92
CA ALA A 544 9.96 -2.28 25.74
C ALA A 544 11.38 -2.58 25.27
N GLN A 545 12.09 -3.52 25.92
CA GLN A 545 13.42 -3.94 25.46
C GLN A 545 13.36 -4.50 24.03
N THR A 546 12.39 -5.35 23.71
CA THR A 546 12.18 -5.89 22.34
C THR A 546 11.91 -4.80 21.30
N ALA A 547 11.31 -3.67 21.70
CA ALA A 547 11.09 -2.52 20.82
C ALA A 547 12.39 -1.73 20.59
N LEU A 548 13.15 -1.43 21.65
CA LEU A 548 14.47 -0.76 21.57
C LEU A 548 15.46 -1.58 20.75
N ASP A 549 15.47 -2.89 20.94
CA ASP A 549 16.22 -3.88 20.14
C ASP A 549 15.87 -3.85 18.64
N LYS A 550 14.63 -3.52 18.27
CA LYS A 550 14.18 -3.43 16.88
C LYS A 550 14.45 -2.05 16.28
N LEU A 551 14.40 -1.00 17.12
CA LEU A 551 14.82 0.36 16.80
C LEU A 551 16.32 0.41 16.48
N GLU A 552 17.17 -0.01 17.42
CA GLU A 552 18.63 0.04 17.33
C GLU A 552 19.17 -0.73 16.11
N ARG A 553 18.66 -1.95 15.86
CA ARG A 553 18.98 -2.71 14.63
C ARG A 553 18.56 -2.04 13.32
N ALA A 554 17.71 -1.01 13.36
CA ALA A 554 17.14 -0.33 12.21
C ALA A 554 17.57 1.15 12.07
N VAL A 555 18.19 1.75 13.09
CA VAL A 555 18.70 3.15 13.06
C VAL A 555 20.17 3.28 13.47
N GLY A 556 20.76 2.26 14.09
CA GLY A 556 22.05 2.37 14.75
C GLY A 556 21.91 2.94 16.17
N ASP A 557 22.88 3.77 16.56
CA ASP A 557 22.96 4.40 17.87
C ASP A 557 21.73 5.29 18.15
N VAL A 558 21.02 4.99 19.24
CA VAL A 558 19.73 5.61 19.59
C VAL A 558 19.89 7.09 19.95
N ASP A 559 20.98 7.44 20.63
CA ASP A 559 21.30 8.83 20.96
C ASP A 559 21.65 9.64 19.71
N GLU A 560 22.44 9.07 18.79
CA GLU A 560 22.81 9.71 17.53
C GLU A 560 21.58 9.94 16.64
N TYR A 561 20.71 8.93 16.51
CA TYR A 561 19.46 9.04 15.76
C TYR A 561 18.57 10.20 16.27
N VAL A 562 18.45 10.37 17.59
CA VAL A 562 17.70 11.50 18.18
C VAL A 562 18.47 12.82 18.05
N GLN A 563 19.79 12.82 18.25
CA GLN A 563 20.65 14.01 18.14
C GLN A 563 20.59 14.62 16.74
N GLN A 564 20.77 13.81 15.70
CA GLN A 564 20.69 14.25 14.30
C GLN A 564 19.28 14.77 13.98
N ARG A 565 18.24 14.03 14.39
CA ARG A 565 16.84 14.35 14.07
C ARG A 565 16.31 15.61 14.77
N MET A 566 16.78 15.89 15.98
CA MET A 566 16.51 17.11 16.74
C MET A 566 17.44 18.28 16.37
N GLY A 567 18.50 18.03 15.61
CA GLY A 567 19.51 19.02 15.24
C GLY A 567 20.25 19.60 16.44
N TYR A 568 20.76 18.76 17.34
CA TYR A 568 21.77 19.15 18.33
C TYR A 568 23.18 18.98 17.74
N GLU A 569 24.18 19.71 18.25
CA GLU A 569 25.55 19.66 17.74
C GLU A 569 26.26 18.33 18.06
N SER A 570 25.95 17.71 19.21
CA SER A 570 26.52 16.41 19.60
C SER A 570 25.62 15.66 20.60
N LYS A 571 25.94 14.38 20.87
CA LYS A 571 25.23 13.57 21.87
C LYS A 571 25.36 14.15 23.28
N GLU A 572 26.52 14.70 23.60
CA GLU A 572 26.79 15.41 24.85
C GLU A 572 26.02 16.74 24.95
N GLU A 573 25.49 17.29 23.85
CA GLU A 573 24.49 18.35 23.91
C GLU A 573 23.09 17.79 24.20
N LEU A 574 22.64 16.78 23.47
CA LEU A 574 21.36 16.10 23.71
C LEU A 574 21.18 15.70 25.19
N TRP A 575 22.21 15.11 25.80
CA TRP A 575 22.22 14.66 27.19
C TRP A 575 22.18 15.78 28.26
N LYS A 576 22.34 17.06 27.88
CA LYS A 576 22.10 18.21 28.79
C LYS A 576 20.60 18.49 28.95
N TYR A 577 19.82 18.16 27.92
CA TYR A 577 18.44 18.61 27.76
C TYR A 577 17.41 17.49 27.99
N LEU A 578 17.72 16.26 27.58
CA LEU A 578 16.84 15.09 27.72
C LEU A 578 17.50 13.98 28.55
N TYR A 579 16.69 13.29 29.35
CA TYR A 579 17.11 12.09 30.07
C TYR A 579 16.98 10.85 29.19
N ALA A 580 17.68 9.77 29.57
CA ALA A 580 17.83 8.59 28.71
C ALA A 580 16.49 7.98 28.27
N GLU A 581 15.55 7.83 29.20
CA GLU A 581 14.20 7.32 28.93
C GLU A 581 13.38 8.24 28.00
N GLN A 582 13.64 9.55 28.03
CA GLN A 582 13.01 10.51 27.13
C GLN A 582 13.62 10.44 25.72
N ILE A 583 14.91 10.12 25.60
CA ILE A 583 15.60 9.90 24.32
C ILE A 583 15.05 8.62 23.68
N ASP A 584 15.02 7.52 24.43
CA ASP A 584 14.42 6.25 24.01
C ASP A 584 12.95 6.41 23.56
N ALA A 585 12.12 7.10 24.35
CA ALA A 585 10.72 7.34 24.01
C ALA A 585 10.56 8.19 22.73
N ASN A 586 11.38 9.23 22.56
CA ASN A 586 11.37 10.04 21.34
C ASN A 586 11.84 9.23 20.12
N ALA A 587 12.91 8.43 20.26
CA ALA A 587 13.42 7.58 19.19
C ALA A 587 12.37 6.56 18.72
N LEU A 588 11.68 5.90 19.65
CA LEU A 588 10.57 4.99 19.35
C LEU A 588 9.40 5.72 18.67
N ALA A 589 9.03 6.92 19.14
CA ALA A 589 7.97 7.72 18.53
C ALA A 589 8.30 8.15 17.10
N PHE A 590 9.50 8.67 16.86
CA PHE A 590 10.02 9.04 15.55
C PHE A 590 10.03 7.86 14.58
N TRP A 591 10.57 6.72 15.03
CA TRP A 591 10.69 5.49 14.24
C TRP A 591 9.34 4.86 13.89
N GLN A 592 8.35 4.96 14.79
CA GLN A 592 6.97 4.55 14.51
C GLN A 592 6.28 5.50 13.53
N ARG A 593 6.47 6.82 13.68
CA ARG A 593 5.92 7.86 12.80
C ARG A 593 6.38 7.69 11.35
N ASP A 594 7.66 7.35 11.15
CA ASP A 594 8.25 7.01 9.84
C ASP A 594 7.61 5.78 9.14
N ARG A 595 6.77 5.03 9.86
CA ARG A 595 6.14 3.76 9.40
C ARG A 595 4.61 3.87 9.33
N ASP A 596 4.09 5.10 9.25
CA ASP A 596 2.65 5.43 9.35
C ASP A 596 1.98 4.90 10.63
N LYS A 597 2.76 4.70 11.72
CA LYS A 597 2.25 4.23 13.00
C LYS A 597 2.17 5.35 14.04
N VAL A 598 1.14 5.25 14.87
CA VAL A 598 0.97 6.04 16.09
C VAL A 598 1.92 5.55 17.18
N PHE A 599 2.36 6.47 18.03
CA PHE A 599 2.99 6.18 19.32
C PHE A 599 2.18 6.80 20.47
N LEU A 600 2.11 6.09 21.60
CA LEU A 600 1.49 6.55 22.85
C LEU A 600 2.56 6.54 23.95
N ASN A 601 2.88 7.73 24.46
CA ASN A 601 3.61 7.89 25.70
C ASN A 601 2.60 7.78 26.87
N GLY A 602 2.78 6.76 27.72
CA GLY A 602 1.98 6.53 28.93
C GLY A 602 2.74 6.83 30.22
N ASP A 603 3.79 7.66 30.17
CA ASP A 603 4.63 7.92 31.33
C ASP A 603 3.84 8.61 32.44
N GLN A 604 4.19 8.34 33.70
CA GLN A 604 3.53 9.01 34.82
C GLN A 604 3.85 10.51 34.87
N THR A 605 3.01 11.26 35.59
CA THR A 605 3.22 12.70 35.80
C THR A 605 4.48 12.93 36.62
N GLY A 606 5.36 13.82 36.13
CA GLY A 606 6.70 14.05 36.66
C GLY A 606 7.83 13.60 35.73
N ASN A 607 7.62 12.59 34.89
CA ASN A 607 8.66 12.02 34.01
C ASN A 607 9.02 12.89 32.79
N GLY A 608 8.42 14.08 32.63
CA GLY A 608 8.75 15.04 31.57
C GLY A 608 8.03 14.83 30.23
N LYS A 609 6.77 14.39 30.24
CA LYS A 609 5.92 14.33 29.03
C LYS A 609 5.85 15.65 28.24
N GLY A 610 6.02 16.79 28.91
CA GLY A 610 6.16 18.11 28.28
C GLY A 610 7.34 18.15 27.30
N ARG A 611 8.56 17.89 27.79
CA ARG A 611 9.78 17.76 26.97
C ARG A 611 9.66 16.69 25.87
N PHE A 612 8.95 15.59 26.10
CA PHE A 612 8.62 14.63 25.02
C PHE A 612 7.76 15.27 23.93
N CYS A 613 6.65 15.93 24.27
CA CYS A 613 5.79 16.62 23.30
C CYS A 613 6.53 17.77 22.58
N ALA A 614 7.38 18.50 23.29
CA ALA A 614 8.25 19.54 22.72
C ALA A 614 9.22 18.97 21.67
N SER A 615 9.82 17.80 21.92
CA SER A 615 10.64 17.10 20.93
C SER A 615 9.84 16.65 19.70
N GLN A 616 8.60 16.21 19.87
CA GLN A 616 7.71 15.86 18.75
C GLN A 616 7.34 17.10 17.90
N ILE A 617 7.21 18.29 18.51
CA ILE A 617 7.03 19.56 17.80
C ILE A 617 8.28 19.93 16.99
N VAL A 618 9.48 19.80 17.57
CA VAL A 618 10.75 20.13 16.91
C VAL A 618 11.06 19.18 15.75
N ASP A 619 10.90 17.87 15.93
CA ASP A 619 11.03 16.88 14.86
C ASP A 619 10.03 17.13 13.71
N ALA A 620 8.77 17.47 14.02
CA ALA A 620 7.81 17.83 12.99
C ALA A 620 8.26 19.05 12.15
N ILE A 621 8.81 20.10 12.79
CA ILE A 621 9.36 21.29 12.11
C ILE A 621 10.58 20.91 11.25
N ASN A 622 11.54 20.18 11.83
CA ASN A 622 12.77 19.75 11.14
C ASN A 622 12.47 18.89 9.89
N GLN A 623 11.39 18.11 9.93
CA GLN A 623 10.93 17.25 8.84
C GLN A 623 9.93 17.95 7.88
N GLY A 624 9.71 19.26 8.02
CA GLY A 624 8.88 20.06 7.11
C GLY A 624 7.37 19.88 7.27
N TYR A 625 6.90 19.29 8.36
CA TYR A 625 5.48 19.16 8.70
C TYR A 625 5.00 20.34 9.57
N ILE A 626 3.68 20.52 9.61
CA ILE A 626 3.04 21.43 10.57
C ILE A 626 2.76 20.69 11.89
N PRO A 627 3.45 20.96 13.00
CA PRO A 627 3.01 20.46 14.31
C PRO A 627 1.74 21.17 14.77
N ILE A 628 0.77 20.38 15.20
CA ILE A 628 -0.47 20.83 15.83
C ILE A 628 -0.52 20.29 17.26
N PHE A 629 -0.29 21.15 18.23
CA PHE A 629 -0.35 20.82 19.65
C PHE A 629 -1.77 20.96 20.19
N ILE A 630 -2.30 19.88 20.78
CA ILE A 630 -3.64 19.81 21.38
C ILE A 630 -3.46 19.45 22.85
N THR A 631 -4.04 20.25 23.75
CA THR A 631 -3.98 20.05 25.20
C THR A 631 -5.32 20.44 25.87
N GLN A 632 -5.47 20.24 27.18
CA GLN A 632 -6.72 20.50 27.89
C GLN A 632 -7.09 22.00 27.98
N LYS A 633 -6.10 22.89 28.17
CA LYS A 633 -6.32 24.32 28.47
C LYS A 633 -5.24 25.20 27.86
N SER A 634 -5.60 26.36 27.30
CA SER A 634 -4.62 27.25 26.63
C SER A 634 -3.58 27.88 27.58
N THR A 635 -3.79 27.84 28.90
CA THR A 635 -2.73 28.15 29.88
C THR A 635 -1.50 27.24 29.74
N LEU A 636 -1.68 25.99 29.29
CA LEU A 636 -0.59 25.02 29.09
C LEU A 636 0.26 25.34 27.85
N TYR A 637 -0.13 26.32 27.03
CA TYR A 637 0.73 26.84 25.95
C TYR A 637 1.98 27.51 26.52
N VAL A 638 1.87 28.16 27.68
CA VAL A 638 3.01 28.76 28.39
C VAL A 638 3.97 27.67 28.87
N SER A 639 3.43 26.55 29.38
CA SER A 639 4.19 25.37 29.79
C SER A 639 4.92 24.74 28.60
N MET A 640 4.23 24.47 27.49
CA MET A 640 4.85 23.86 26.29
C MET A 640 5.91 24.76 25.64
N LEU A 641 5.74 26.08 25.68
CA LEU A 641 6.78 27.03 25.25
C LEU A 641 7.98 27.07 26.22
N ALA A 642 7.77 26.78 27.51
CA ALA A 642 8.85 26.57 28.47
C ALA A 642 9.54 25.22 28.25
N ASP A 643 8.83 24.13 28.02
CA ASP A 643 9.40 22.82 27.66
C ASP A 643 10.28 22.90 26.40
N LEU A 644 9.86 23.65 25.38
CA LEU A 644 10.65 23.93 24.17
C LEU A 644 11.94 24.70 24.47
N GLN A 645 11.92 25.65 25.41
CA GLN A 645 13.11 26.35 25.90
C GLN A 645 14.02 25.43 26.75
N ASP A 646 13.42 24.59 27.59
CA ASP A 646 14.08 23.62 28.47
C ASP A 646 14.84 22.53 27.70
N ILE A 647 14.39 22.20 26.48
CA ILE A 647 15.13 21.33 25.55
C ILE A 647 16.09 22.08 24.62
N GLY A 648 16.39 23.35 24.89
CA GLY A 648 17.33 24.14 24.09
C GLY A 648 16.82 24.53 22.70
N LYS A 649 15.50 24.52 22.46
CA LYS A 649 14.84 24.89 21.19
C LYS A 649 13.88 26.08 21.34
N PRO A 650 14.32 27.23 21.88
CA PRO A 650 13.49 28.43 22.00
C PRO A 650 13.16 29.06 20.64
N GLY A 651 12.20 29.98 20.60
CA GLY A 651 11.87 30.76 19.41
C GLY A 651 10.82 30.14 18.47
N VAL A 652 10.18 29.04 18.87
CA VAL A 652 9.00 28.49 18.18
C VAL A 652 7.84 29.49 18.24
N ASN A 653 7.57 30.19 17.13
CA ASN A 653 6.42 31.09 17.03
C ASN A 653 5.14 30.29 16.77
N ILE A 654 4.04 30.58 17.50
CA ILE A 654 2.83 29.75 17.50
C ILE A 654 1.59 30.51 17.03
N PHE A 655 0.77 29.84 16.23
CA PHE A 655 -0.60 30.26 15.97
C PHE A 655 -1.55 29.58 16.95
N ALA A 656 -1.88 30.26 18.05
CA ALA A 656 -2.92 29.82 18.97
C ALA A 656 -4.30 30.12 18.38
N THR A 657 -5.15 29.09 18.26
CA THR A 657 -6.46 29.15 17.57
C THR A 657 -7.62 29.69 18.45
N ASP A 658 -7.29 30.31 19.58
CA ASP A 658 -8.21 30.89 20.56
C ASP A 658 -8.70 32.27 20.11
N ASN A 659 -9.88 32.68 20.55
CA ASN A 659 -10.41 34.02 20.27
C ASN A 659 -10.14 34.95 21.46
N ASN A 660 -9.52 36.11 21.23
CA ASN A 660 -9.20 37.14 22.22
C ASN A 660 -8.27 36.69 23.39
N LEU A 661 -7.48 35.62 23.18
CA LEU A 661 -6.56 35.09 24.18
C LEU A 661 -5.49 36.12 24.54
N ARG A 662 -5.11 36.16 25.81
CA ARG A 662 -3.98 36.94 26.32
C ARG A 662 -3.22 36.08 27.33
N LEU A 663 -1.97 35.73 27.00
CA LEU A 663 -1.07 34.99 27.89
C LEU A 663 0.26 35.72 27.99
N ASP A 664 0.84 35.71 29.17
CA ASP A 664 2.19 36.19 29.40
C ASP A 664 3.17 35.02 29.22
N LEU A 665 4.20 35.20 28.40
CA LEU A 665 5.11 34.13 27.99
C LEU A 665 6.40 34.13 28.84
N PRO A 666 7.15 33.01 28.91
CA PRO A 666 8.33 32.89 29.77
C PRO A 666 9.44 33.90 29.46
N ASN A 667 9.51 34.37 28.21
CA ASN A 667 10.43 35.41 27.74
C ASN A 667 9.98 36.86 28.03
N GLY A 668 8.92 37.06 28.82
CA GLY A 668 8.35 38.37 29.17
C GLY A 668 7.50 39.03 28.08
N SER A 669 7.42 38.44 26.88
CA SER A 669 6.48 38.89 25.84
C SER A 669 5.04 38.44 26.14
N LYS A 670 4.06 38.91 25.37
CA LYS A 670 2.65 38.58 25.57
C LYS A 670 2.03 38.01 24.30
N LEU A 671 1.61 36.74 24.34
CA LEU A 671 0.82 36.14 23.27
C LEU A 671 -0.57 36.78 23.29
N ARG A 672 -1.02 37.26 22.12
CA ARG A 672 -2.35 37.82 21.93
C ARG A 672 -2.95 37.28 20.65
N THR A 673 -4.18 36.78 20.73
CA THR A 673 -4.95 36.38 19.53
C THR A 673 -6.05 37.39 19.24
N GLY A 674 -6.48 37.42 17.98
CA GLY A 674 -7.51 38.32 17.49
C GLY A 674 -8.93 37.94 17.92
N ASN A 675 -9.89 38.76 17.53
CA ASN A 675 -11.31 38.44 17.62
C ASN A 675 -11.67 37.28 16.63
N PRO A 676 -12.89 36.69 16.71
CA PRO A 676 -13.25 35.53 15.89
C PRO A 676 -13.09 35.73 14.37
N ALA A 677 -13.38 36.92 13.84
CA ALA A 677 -13.23 37.21 12.41
C ALA A 677 -11.76 37.37 11.98
N GLU A 678 -10.92 37.96 12.85
CA GLU A 678 -9.48 38.04 12.64
C GLU A 678 -8.83 36.64 12.68
N GLN A 679 -9.29 35.78 13.59
CA GLN A 679 -8.85 34.38 13.67
C GLN A 679 -9.30 33.57 12.44
N GLU A 680 -10.53 33.75 11.97
CA GLU A 680 -11.00 33.08 10.76
C GLU A 680 -10.24 33.54 9.51
N ALA A 681 -10.02 34.85 9.33
CA ALA A 681 -9.20 35.38 8.24
C ALA A 681 -7.75 34.84 8.28
N GLN A 682 -7.16 34.70 9.48
CA GLN A 682 -5.82 34.14 9.62
C GLN A 682 -5.78 32.63 9.35
N MET A 683 -6.81 31.87 9.74
CA MET A 683 -6.96 30.44 9.41
C MET A 683 -7.14 30.23 7.90
N GLN A 684 -8.02 31.02 7.24
CA GLN A 684 -8.17 31.02 5.78
C GLN A 684 -6.86 31.34 5.07
N ARG A 685 -6.09 32.33 5.58
CA ARG A 685 -4.77 32.67 5.04
C ARG A 685 -3.78 31.51 5.15
N ILE A 686 -3.75 30.81 6.29
CA ILE A 686 -2.87 29.64 6.49
C ILE A 686 -3.24 28.48 5.54
N MET A 687 -4.53 28.26 5.27
CA MET A 687 -4.98 27.27 4.27
C MET A 687 -4.52 27.61 2.85
N GLN A 688 -4.52 28.89 2.49
CA GLN A 688 -4.18 29.36 1.14
C GLN A 688 -2.67 29.55 0.89
N GLN A 689 -1.91 29.92 1.94
CA GLN A 689 -0.52 30.39 1.83
C GLN A 689 0.47 29.53 2.67
N GLY A 690 -0.01 28.46 3.31
CA GLY A 690 0.76 27.70 4.29
C GLY A 690 0.92 28.45 5.62
N ILE A 691 1.64 27.84 6.56
CA ILE A 691 1.78 28.34 7.95
C ILE A 691 2.50 29.71 8.06
N CYS A 692 3.14 30.17 6.98
CA CYS A 692 3.70 31.52 6.81
C CYS A 692 4.69 31.92 7.92
N ALA A 693 4.25 32.72 8.90
CA ALA A 693 5.12 33.32 9.92
C ALA A 693 5.16 32.52 11.24
N TYR A 694 4.43 31.41 11.32
CA TYR A 694 4.40 30.54 12.51
C TYR A 694 5.12 29.21 12.22
N HIS A 695 5.59 28.56 13.29
CA HIS A 695 6.25 27.25 13.22
C HIS A 695 5.35 26.12 13.75
N ALA A 696 4.36 26.44 14.60
CA ALA A 696 3.39 25.49 15.13
C ALA A 696 1.98 26.09 15.29
N ILE A 697 0.97 25.22 15.39
CA ILE A 697 -0.43 25.60 15.66
C ILE A 697 -0.85 25.01 17.00
N PHE A 698 -1.42 25.82 17.88
CA PHE A 698 -1.81 25.41 19.23
C PHE A 698 -3.35 25.52 19.37
N THR A 699 -3.99 24.48 19.92
CA THR A 699 -5.44 24.42 20.15
C THR A 699 -5.78 23.60 21.40
N THR A 700 -7.05 23.47 21.77
CA THR A 700 -7.49 22.65 22.91
C THR A 700 -8.64 21.72 22.55
N TYR A 701 -8.83 20.67 23.34
CA TYR A 701 -9.98 19.77 23.21
C TYR A 701 -11.35 20.46 23.30
N SER A 702 -11.44 21.65 23.92
CA SER A 702 -12.67 22.46 23.92
C SER A 702 -12.97 23.07 22.54
N GLN A 703 -11.93 23.48 21.81
CA GLN A 703 -12.02 24.09 20.48
C GLN A 703 -12.26 23.08 19.35
N LEU A 704 -12.16 21.77 19.64
CA LEU A 704 -12.50 20.65 18.77
C LEU A 704 -13.98 20.24 18.82
N GLN A 705 -14.76 20.77 19.77
CA GLN A 705 -16.19 20.46 19.86
C GLN A 705 -17.02 21.15 18.77
N THR A 706 -18.22 20.63 18.51
CA THR A 706 -19.27 21.35 17.80
C THR A 706 -19.78 22.53 18.63
N ILE A 707 -20.34 23.55 17.99
CA ILE A 707 -21.02 24.66 18.68
C ILE A 707 -22.52 24.36 18.87
N ASP A 708 -23.19 25.21 19.66
CA ASP A 708 -24.66 25.16 19.85
C ASP A 708 -25.41 24.99 18.52
N SER A 709 -26.49 24.20 18.54
CA SER A 709 -27.18 23.65 17.36
C SER A 709 -26.39 22.60 16.53
N GLY A 710 -25.30 22.03 17.08
CA GLY A 710 -24.61 20.87 16.49
C GLY A 710 -23.79 21.18 15.24
N LYS A 711 -23.45 22.46 15.02
CA LYS A 711 -22.71 22.90 13.82
C LYS A 711 -21.20 22.75 14.01
N GLU A 712 -20.49 22.49 12.93
CA GLU A 712 -19.03 22.58 12.93
C GLU A 712 -18.58 24.05 12.89
N PRO A 713 -17.73 24.51 13.83
CA PRO A 713 -17.09 25.83 13.72
C PRO A 713 -16.00 25.80 12.63
N PHE A 714 -15.72 26.96 12.01
CA PHE A 714 -14.71 27.07 10.94
C PHE A 714 -13.35 26.43 11.29
N ARG A 715 -12.94 26.50 12.57
CA ARG A 715 -11.70 25.87 13.07
C ARG A 715 -11.62 24.36 12.77
N ARG A 716 -12.75 23.64 12.74
CA ARG A 716 -12.76 22.23 12.33
C ARG A 716 -12.37 22.05 10.87
N ASN A 717 -12.97 22.85 9.98
CA ASN A 717 -12.63 22.84 8.57
C ASN A 717 -11.16 23.23 8.35
N PHE A 718 -10.68 24.26 9.05
CA PHE A 718 -9.26 24.63 9.08
C PHE A 718 -8.34 23.46 9.45
N LEU A 719 -8.60 22.78 10.57
CA LEU A 719 -7.80 21.63 11.02
C LEU A 719 -7.87 20.45 10.04
N ARG A 720 -9.06 20.18 9.47
CA ARG A 720 -9.32 19.14 8.46
C ARG A 720 -8.50 19.37 7.18
N GLU A 721 -8.44 20.60 6.69
CA GLU A 721 -7.75 20.99 5.46
C GLU A 721 -6.21 20.98 5.60
N ILE A 722 -5.66 21.35 6.76
CA ILE A 722 -4.21 21.31 6.99
C ILE A 722 -3.70 19.92 7.39
N ALA A 723 -4.54 19.06 7.97
CA ALA A 723 -4.18 17.74 8.49
C ALA A 723 -3.29 16.89 7.57
N PRO A 724 -3.51 16.81 6.23
CA PRO A 724 -2.67 16.00 5.33
C PRO A 724 -1.20 16.40 5.23
N ASN A 725 -0.80 17.53 5.84
CA ASN A 725 0.58 18.03 5.91
C ASN A 725 1.04 18.25 7.37
N ALA A 726 0.28 17.75 8.34
CA ALA A 726 0.45 18.06 9.76
C ALA A 726 0.66 16.82 10.63
N ILE A 727 1.42 17.00 11.71
CA ILE A 727 1.58 16.03 12.80
C ILE A 727 0.77 16.52 14.00
N PHE A 728 -0.11 15.69 14.54
CA PHE A 728 -0.88 16.02 15.73
C PHE A 728 -0.19 15.49 17.00
N ILE A 729 0.08 16.39 17.95
CA ILE A 729 0.63 16.09 19.26
C ILE A 729 -0.50 16.25 20.28
N PHE A 730 -1.07 15.12 20.70
CA PHE A 730 -2.17 15.06 21.66
C PHE A 730 -1.62 14.90 23.08
N ASP A 731 -1.43 16.02 23.77
CA ASP A 731 -1.16 16.08 25.21
C ASP A 731 -2.46 15.89 26.01
N GLU A 732 -2.38 15.32 27.22
CA GLU A 732 -3.51 14.79 28.00
C GLU A 732 -4.54 14.03 27.15
N ALA A 733 -4.06 13.07 26.36
CA ALA A 733 -4.78 12.36 25.30
C ALA A 733 -6.09 11.67 25.73
N HIS A 734 -6.30 11.40 27.02
CA HIS A 734 -7.59 10.92 27.53
C HIS A 734 -8.75 11.89 27.23
N GLU A 735 -8.48 13.20 27.11
CA GLU A 735 -9.43 14.24 26.68
C GLU A 735 -9.76 14.20 25.17
N ALA A 736 -9.05 13.39 24.36
CA ALA A 736 -9.54 13.04 23.02
C ALA A 736 -10.77 12.11 23.10
N GLY A 737 -10.90 11.36 24.20
CA GLY A 737 -12.08 10.54 24.50
C GLY A 737 -13.33 11.38 24.76
N GLY A 738 -14.48 10.86 24.35
CA GLY A 738 -15.77 11.30 24.87
C GLY A 738 -16.05 10.61 26.20
N SER A 739 -16.84 11.25 27.08
CA SER A 739 -17.37 10.58 28.27
C SER A 739 -18.21 9.37 27.86
N THR A 740 -18.04 8.24 28.55
CA THR A 740 -18.65 6.92 28.25
C THR A 740 -20.16 6.83 28.53
N GLY A 741 -20.89 7.94 28.43
CA GLY A 741 -22.28 8.07 28.88
C GLY A 741 -23.33 8.46 27.83
N GLU A 742 -22.95 8.95 26.64
CA GLU A 742 -23.93 9.46 25.67
C GLU A 742 -23.84 8.80 24.29
N LYS A 743 -24.94 8.12 23.92
CA LYS A 743 -25.38 7.71 22.56
C LYS A 743 -24.32 7.04 21.66
N GLY A 744 -24.41 5.72 21.54
CA GLY A 744 -23.73 5.00 20.45
C GLY A 744 -24.32 5.33 19.08
N TRP A 745 -23.45 5.40 18.06
CA TRP A 745 -23.75 5.52 16.62
C TRP A 745 -25.01 6.33 16.26
N THR A 746 -24.88 7.66 16.34
CA THR A 746 -25.84 8.58 15.72
C THR A 746 -25.79 8.52 14.19
N SER A 747 -26.83 9.06 13.56
CA SER A 747 -27.04 9.08 12.11
C SER A 747 -25.86 9.69 11.32
N SER A 748 -25.62 9.17 10.12
CA SER A 748 -24.57 9.64 9.19
C SER A 748 -24.77 11.05 8.62
N SER A 749 -25.79 11.77 9.10
CA SER A 749 -26.09 13.17 8.81
C SER A 749 -25.57 14.16 9.85
N ASP A 750 -25.21 13.69 11.05
CA ASP A 750 -24.89 14.54 12.19
C ASP A 750 -23.39 14.90 12.21
N ALA A 751 -23.05 16.09 12.72
CA ALA A 751 -21.65 16.52 12.83
C ALA A 751 -20.91 15.68 13.90
N PRO A 752 -19.68 15.21 13.64
CA PRO A 752 -18.99 14.27 14.53
C PRO A 752 -18.75 14.87 15.91
N ASN A 753 -18.86 14.08 16.98
CA ASN A 753 -18.53 14.54 18.33
C ASN A 753 -17.01 14.77 18.50
N ARG A 754 -16.57 15.19 19.70
CA ARG A 754 -15.15 15.47 19.99
C ARG A 754 -14.21 14.31 19.64
N ALA A 755 -14.61 13.07 19.96
CA ALA A 755 -13.79 11.88 19.77
C ALA A 755 -13.82 11.37 18.32
N GLU A 756 -14.96 11.48 17.64
CA GLU A 756 -15.06 11.21 16.21
C GLU A 756 -14.25 12.22 15.38
N PHE A 757 -14.30 13.50 15.73
CA PHE A 757 -13.49 14.52 15.05
C PHE A 757 -11.99 14.36 15.35
N ALA A 758 -11.61 13.98 16.56
CA ALA A 758 -10.22 13.62 16.86
C ALA A 758 -9.75 12.43 15.98
N ARG A 759 -10.57 11.38 15.84
CA ARG A 759 -10.31 10.25 14.94
C ARG A 759 -10.22 10.68 13.47
N GLU A 760 -11.13 11.55 13.00
CA GLU A 760 -11.08 12.11 11.65
C GLU A 760 -9.76 12.85 11.40
N LEU A 761 -9.31 13.68 12.34
CA LEU A 761 -8.01 14.38 12.22
C LEU A 761 -6.83 13.40 12.19
N ILE A 762 -6.85 12.33 12.98
CA ILE A 762 -5.83 11.26 12.96
C ILE A 762 -5.82 10.55 11.60
N ASP A 763 -6.99 10.10 11.11
CA ASP A 763 -7.15 9.43 9.82
C ASP A 763 -6.91 10.36 8.62
N LEU A 764 -6.89 11.68 8.78
CA LEU A 764 -6.46 12.65 7.76
C LEU A 764 -4.98 13.07 7.88
N SER A 765 -4.37 12.88 9.05
CA SER A 765 -3.03 13.38 9.37
C SER A 765 -1.89 12.78 8.52
N ALA A 766 -0.75 13.49 8.52
CA ALA A 766 0.54 12.92 8.15
C ALA A 766 1.19 12.12 9.30
N GLY A 767 0.62 12.18 10.51
CA GLY A 767 1.01 11.38 11.68
C GLY A 767 0.39 11.93 12.97
N ALA A 768 0.32 11.08 14.00
CA ALA A 768 -0.18 11.47 15.31
C ALA A 768 0.59 10.77 16.44
N VAL A 769 0.78 11.50 17.54
CA VAL A 769 1.43 11.01 18.77
C VAL A 769 0.59 11.45 19.97
N PHE A 770 0.51 10.59 20.98
CA PHE A 770 -0.32 10.79 22.17
C PHE A 770 0.53 10.75 23.42
N ALA A 771 0.18 11.57 24.40
CA ALA A 771 0.76 11.61 25.73
C ALA A 771 -0.39 11.66 26.77
N SER A 772 -0.42 10.74 27.72
CA SER A 772 -1.37 10.77 28.84
C SER A 772 -0.75 10.17 30.10
N ALA A 773 -1.14 10.68 31.27
CA ALA A 773 -0.80 10.06 32.56
C ALA A 773 -1.84 9.02 33.03
N THR A 774 -2.98 8.95 32.34
CA THR A 774 -4.23 8.28 32.75
C THR A 774 -4.98 7.74 31.54
#